data_AF-A0A0H3X3T1-F1
#
_entry.id   AF-A0A0H3X3T1-F1
#
_cell.length_a   1.000
_cell.length_b   1.000
_cell.length_c   1.000
_cell.angle_alpha   90.00
_cell.angle_beta   90.00
_cell.angle_gamma   90.00
#
_symmetry.space_group_name_H-M   'P 1'
#
loop_
_entity.id
_entity.type
_entity.pdbx_description
1 polymer ?
#
loop_
_entity_poly.entity_id
_entity_poly.type
_entity_poly.pdbx_seq_one_letter_code
_entity_poly.pdbx_strand_id
1 'polypeptide(L)'
;MCSMTVTKALCGQSATFVKALEHQFELAPAPYEHACTRVAQLYLQPCDDAPPARPAGPTIMLTVNGQPFGTAFNASNGAIQDPHLRLYGRDLVRALAKEIEHAFATARVPREVASLQAEVIASQLGRDAVLKADAALGEVRSNQCVFQQAVDVRIDGTNVRFHKTTTYVEAKSQYESAPALVRVVDVAVTFSAKRGDSWLWHSAVRCFGADQNWVIQARDMYAAVRERNEPGALDALKSAHGVPATPNLFGRLIQWFKLTLGAQGIVIDERNPGAGQAPARPGLVGLAEFEADAVFVSAQQSRKRWCNGMAEYRLHQAMVSHNNELIHGSQRLDPWDSKAENALEEFRTRGNALRKRHYQRFLSDREVKWGRPIPTEGLRYGEIFIRSTQPTPDATALSAQAKLDLRRELLSEPDHITIDMPNRSADPQVGNAYMQVDKAYKALHEWRSANRAALGKVRLPLEICALLQEVDLKGQGFTAEDFAARDFTAQDFKIIAEELVERMADAVIAWINVTFTDDVMRRRMLEALTQSGPGATREVIKGYGAIDVASIGGRKVCIKCDLPKSGEGPPSVMLEHHWNREFDPDSGYAIIWEEGSTVSEADEIASANLTVFAAWRLTPAGMELREAKFEAHVVSAWPEDAAAKSFMLDRQLDKAVNVYMEAAKTFNRDRKHHLAAEAYMRAARLYMGENRHTKAAEMYEEAAQVYLKAPLTVQAAGAFVEAAEAYLRDNEYWGAIEAYKTAAELYKRAGQTDDAAKATWKLAAVYTHAGRADKATEIYSDRGDEYVCTGHYEQSLEAYRLAGLTDQQAYQRIATVCMQDRQYEEAARFYMRAGLTREAERAYRMLADGLVAAGRYAEAVMPYRLARMRGHAAEADELANVNRGFFSR
;
A
#
# COMPACT_ATOMS: atom_id res chain seq x y z
N MET A 1 -5.85 -42.69 -29.48
CA MET A 1 -5.87 -41.95 -28.20
C MET A 1 -6.77 -40.74 -28.39
N CYS A 2 -8.08 -40.93 -28.23
CA CYS A 2 -9.08 -39.87 -28.42
C CYS A 2 -9.53 -39.37 -27.07
N SER A 3 -9.12 -38.17 -26.67
CA SER A 3 -9.78 -37.40 -25.61
C SER A 3 -9.27 -35.97 -25.62
N MET A 4 -9.96 -35.09 -26.34
CA MET A 4 -10.23 -33.69 -25.96
C MET A 4 -11.29 -33.14 -26.93
N THR A 5 -12.45 -33.77 -26.97
CA THR A 5 -13.67 -33.13 -27.47
C THR A 5 -14.36 -32.52 -26.27
N VAL A 6 -14.19 -31.21 -26.10
CA VAL A 6 -14.91 -30.37 -25.13
C VAL A 6 -16.40 -30.64 -25.29
N THR A 7 -17.01 -31.34 -24.33
CA THR A 7 -18.46 -31.53 -24.35
C THR A 7 -19.14 -30.38 -23.58
N LYS A 8 -19.37 -29.25 -24.27
CA LYS A 8 -20.49 -28.36 -23.94
C LYS A 8 -21.78 -29.11 -24.32
N ALA A 9 -22.40 -29.80 -23.37
CA ALA A 9 -23.78 -30.29 -23.48
C ALA A 9 -24.27 -30.52 -22.04
N LEU A 10 -25.36 -29.91 -21.56
CA LEU A 10 -26.71 -30.02 -22.12
C LEU A 10 -27.57 -28.78 -21.81
N CYS A 11 -27.10 -27.59 -22.16
CA CYS A 11 -27.97 -26.43 -22.41
C CYS A 11 -27.49 -25.79 -23.70
N GLY A 12 -28.40 -25.37 -24.58
CA GLY A 12 -28.00 -24.59 -25.76
C GLY A 12 -27.16 -23.38 -25.32
N GLN A 13 -26.20 -22.93 -26.13
CA GLN A 13 -25.40 -21.73 -25.83
C GLN A 13 -26.27 -20.46 -25.61
N SER A 14 -27.56 -20.53 -25.91
CA SER A 14 -28.60 -19.53 -25.68
C SER A 14 -29.40 -19.69 -24.38
N ALA A 15 -29.13 -20.69 -23.53
CA ALA A 15 -29.91 -20.93 -22.32
C ALA A 15 -29.66 -19.84 -21.25
N THR A 16 -30.75 -19.31 -20.70
CA THR A 16 -30.75 -18.19 -19.75
C THR A 16 -30.05 -18.54 -18.42
N PHE A 17 -30.10 -19.80 -17.96
CA PHE A 17 -29.35 -20.27 -16.80
C PHE A 17 -27.83 -20.26 -17.02
N VAL A 18 -27.36 -20.53 -18.24
CA VAL A 18 -25.93 -20.46 -18.58
C VAL A 18 -25.46 -19.02 -18.49
N LYS A 19 -26.21 -18.08 -19.09
CA LYS A 19 -25.90 -16.64 -19.00
C LYS A 19 -25.90 -16.10 -17.57
N ALA A 20 -26.83 -16.56 -16.73
CA ALA A 20 -26.90 -16.17 -15.33
C ALA A 20 -25.74 -16.72 -14.48
N LEU A 21 -25.27 -17.94 -14.76
CA LEU A 21 -24.22 -18.60 -13.97
C LEU A 21 -22.79 -18.45 -14.55
N GLU A 22 -22.62 -17.91 -15.77
CA GLU A 22 -21.32 -17.62 -16.39
C GLU A 22 -20.85 -16.18 -16.18
N HIS A 23 -21.58 -15.37 -15.40
CA HIS A 23 -21.23 -13.96 -15.21
C HIS A 23 -19.86 -13.81 -14.54
N GLN A 24 -18.99 -12.97 -15.09
CA GLN A 24 -17.65 -12.76 -14.53
C GLN A 24 -17.65 -11.69 -13.44
N PHE A 25 -16.90 -11.92 -12.37
CA PHE A 25 -16.71 -10.98 -11.27
C PHE A 25 -15.32 -10.36 -11.34
N GLU A 26 -15.29 -9.04 -11.36
CA GLU A 26 -14.07 -8.29 -11.13
C GLU A 26 -13.81 -8.21 -9.61
N LEU A 27 -12.80 -8.96 -9.17
CA LEU A 27 -12.36 -9.04 -7.77
C LEU A 27 -11.06 -8.26 -7.53
N ALA A 28 -10.66 -7.45 -8.51
CA ALA A 28 -9.56 -6.51 -8.38
C ALA A 28 -10.00 -5.27 -7.58
N PRO A 29 -9.08 -4.60 -6.88
CA PRO A 29 -9.32 -3.30 -6.25
C PRO A 29 -9.58 -2.22 -7.34
N ALA A 30 -10.84 -2.07 -7.76
CA ALA A 30 -11.27 -1.10 -8.78
C ALA A 30 -12.09 0.05 -8.15
N PRO A 31 -12.39 1.15 -8.89
CA PRO A 31 -12.99 2.37 -8.34
C PRO A 31 -14.28 2.12 -7.54
N TYR A 32 -14.20 2.39 -6.24
CA TYR A 32 -15.18 2.03 -5.22
C TYR A 32 -16.36 3.03 -5.09
N GLU A 33 -16.23 4.23 -5.68
CA GLU A 33 -17.17 5.34 -5.50
C GLU A 33 -18.54 5.09 -6.13
N HIS A 34 -18.57 4.60 -7.36
CA HIS A 34 -19.82 4.30 -8.07
C HIS A 34 -20.63 3.21 -7.37
N ALA A 35 -19.95 2.22 -6.79
CA ALA A 35 -20.60 1.16 -6.02
C ALA A 35 -21.28 1.74 -4.76
N CYS A 36 -20.61 2.63 -4.02
CA CYS A 36 -21.17 3.25 -2.82
C CYS A 36 -22.42 4.10 -3.10
N THR A 37 -22.37 4.94 -4.13
CA THR A 37 -23.54 5.76 -4.50
C THR A 37 -24.74 4.87 -4.85
N ARG A 38 -24.50 3.80 -5.62
CA ARG A 38 -25.56 2.82 -5.95
C ARG A 38 -26.06 2.07 -4.72
N VAL A 39 -25.19 1.76 -3.77
CA VAL A 39 -25.60 1.13 -2.51
C VAL A 39 -26.56 2.02 -1.73
N ALA A 40 -26.27 3.31 -1.61
CA ALA A 40 -27.18 4.22 -0.91
C ALA A 40 -28.53 4.36 -1.62
N GLN A 41 -28.51 4.52 -2.95
CA GLN A 41 -29.73 4.63 -3.77
C GLN A 41 -30.61 3.39 -3.66
N LEU A 42 -30.01 2.19 -3.63
CA LEU A 42 -30.77 0.95 -3.69
C LEU A 42 -31.17 0.42 -2.32
N TYR A 43 -30.32 0.55 -1.30
CA TYR A 43 -30.51 -0.10 0.00
C TYR A 43 -30.90 0.85 1.14
N LEU A 44 -30.78 2.18 0.96
CA LEU A 44 -31.07 3.17 2.01
C LEU A 44 -32.19 4.16 1.64
N GLN A 45 -32.29 4.59 0.38
CA GLN A 45 -33.34 5.51 -0.05
C GLN A 45 -34.70 4.82 -0.22
N PRO A 46 -35.81 5.45 0.22
CA PRO A 46 -37.16 5.01 -0.11
C PRO A 46 -37.38 4.98 -1.63
N CYS A 47 -38.14 3.99 -2.11
CA CYS A 47 -38.54 3.94 -3.51
C CYS A 47 -39.76 4.87 -3.72
N ASP A 48 -39.53 6.03 -4.35
CA ASP A 48 -40.57 7.05 -4.60
C ASP A 48 -41.71 6.56 -5.50
N ASP A 49 -41.44 5.57 -6.37
CA ASP A 49 -42.40 4.97 -7.31
C ASP A 49 -42.93 3.59 -6.85
N ALA A 50 -42.86 3.28 -5.56
CA ALA A 50 -43.29 1.98 -5.04
C ALA A 50 -44.83 1.79 -5.16
N PRO A 51 -45.31 0.60 -5.59
CA PRO A 51 -46.74 0.31 -5.62
C PRO A 51 -47.36 0.36 -4.21
N PRO A 52 -48.67 0.68 -4.06
CA PRO A 52 -49.33 0.87 -2.76
C PRO A 52 -49.24 -0.34 -1.82
N ALA A 53 -49.17 -1.54 -2.38
CA ALA A 53 -49.06 -2.80 -1.62
C ALA A 53 -47.63 -3.12 -1.14
N ARG A 54 -46.62 -2.35 -1.56
CA ARG A 54 -45.24 -2.55 -1.13
C ARG A 54 -44.98 -1.80 0.18
N PRO A 55 -44.36 -2.43 1.20
CA PRO A 55 -43.98 -1.73 2.43
C PRO A 55 -43.07 -0.54 2.12
N ALA A 56 -43.30 0.60 2.79
CA ALA A 56 -42.44 1.76 2.70
C ALA A 56 -41.01 1.38 3.12
N GLY A 57 -40.03 1.58 2.24
CA GLY A 57 -38.67 1.11 2.47
C GLY A 57 -37.79 1.18 1.21
N PRO A 58 -36.56 0.64 1.31
CA PRO A 58 -35.58 0.75 0.24
C PRO A 58 -35.95 -0.07 -1.01
N THR A 59 -35.35 0.30 -2.14
CA THR A 59 -35.53 -0.39 -3.43
C THR A 59 -35.13 -1.86 -3.36
N ILE A 60 -34.10 -2.19 -2.58
CA ILE A 60 -33.66 -3.56 -2.31
C ILE A 60 -33.51 -3.73 -0.79
N MET A 61 -34.18 -4.73 -0.22
CA MET A 61 -34.02 -5.06 1.20
C MET A 61 -32.70 -5.79 1.43
N LEU A 62 -31.93 -5.40 2.44
CA LEU A 62 -30.66 -6.05 2.80
C LEU A 62 -30.77 -6.73 4.16
N THR A 63 -30.38 -8.01 4.20
CA THR A 63 -30.16 -8.73 5.46
C THR A 63 -28.74 -9.28 5.51
N VAL A 64 -28.19 -9.37 6.72
CA VAL A 64 -26.92 -10.05 6.99
C VAL A 64 -27.18 -11.13 8.03
N ASN A 65 -26.86 -12.38 7.69
CA ASN A 65 -27.14 -13.56 8.51
C ASN A 65 -28.60 -13.65 8.97
N GLY A 66 -29.55 -13.25 8.10
CA GLY A 66 -30.98 -13.25 8.38
C GLY A 66 -31.50 -12.08 9.23
N GLN A 67 -30.66 -11.12 9.63
CA GLN A 67 -31.08 -9.92 10.35
C GLN A 67 -31.14 -8.70 9.40
N PRO A 68 -32.12 -7.79 9.53
CA PRO A 68 -32.16 -6.53 8.78
C PRO A 68 -30.86 -5.75 8.96
N PHE A 69 -30.26 -5.33 7.85
CA PHE A 69 -28.98 -4.61 7.85
C PHE A 69 -29.13 -3.33 7.04
N GLY A 70 -28.70 -2.21 7.61
CA GLY A 70 -28.79 -0.90 6.95
C GLY A 70 -29.75 0.11 7.58
N THR A 71 -30.70 -0.35 8.41
CA THR A 71 -31.70 0.52 9.05
C THR A 71 -31.11 1.61 9.94
N ALA A 72 -29.95 1.35 10.56
CA ALA A 72 -29.22 2.32 11.37
C ALA A 72 -28.58 3.45 10.55
N PHE A 73 -28.48 3.31 9.23
CA PHE A 73 -27.89 4.30 8.32
C PHE A 73 -28.97 5.12 7.59
N ASN A 74 -30.26 4.89 7.89
CA ASN A 74 -31.35 5.67 7.33
C ASN A 74 -31.39 7.07 7.96
N ALA A 75 -31.51 8.10 7.12
CA ALA A 75 -31.65 9.48 7.60
C ALA A 75 -32.97 9.66 8.37
N SER A 76 -32.91 10.30 9.53
CA SER A 76 -34.01 10.39 10.47
C SER A 76 -35.23 11.19 9.96
N ASN A 77 -35.13 11.94 8.85
CA ASN A 77 -36.18 12.88 8.42
C ASN A 77 -36.20 13.31 6.92
N GLY A 78 -35.75 12.49 5.96
CA GLY A 78 -35.95 12.81 4.52
C GLY A 78 -35.04 12.10 3.52
N ALA A 79 -35.33 12.29 2.22
CA ALA A 79 -34.53 11.75 1.12
C ALA A 79 -33.07 12.26 1.17
N ILE A 80 -32.11 11.35 1.08
CA ILE A 80 -30.67 11.69 1.12
C ILE A 80 -30.31 12.50 -0.13
N GLN A 81 -29.81 13.73 0.03
CA GLN A 81 -29.42 14.59 -1.09
C GLN A 81 -28.12 14.11 -1.79
N ASP A 82 -28.00 14.40 -3.08
CA ASP A 82 -27.01 13.85 -4.03
C ASP A 82 -25.52 13.98 -3.60
N PRO A 83 -25.05 15.00 -2.85
CA PRO A 83 -23.66 15.01 -2.37
C PRO A 83 -23.38 13.98 -1.26
N HIS A 84 -24.40 13.57 -0.49
CA HIS A 84 -24.25 12.75 0.71
C HIS A 84 -24.53 11.27 0.48
N LEU A 85 -25.23 10.89 -0.60
CA LEU A 85 -25.53 9.49 -0.94
C LEU A 85 -24.30 8.59 -0.89
N ARG A 86 -23.19 9.06 -1.45
CA ARG A 86 -21.93 8.33 -1.45
C ARG A 86 -21.44 7.98 -0.03
N LEU A 87 -21.59 8.88 0.93
CA LEU A 87 -21.10 8.71 2.31
C LEU A 87 -21.92 7.66 3.06
N TYR A 88 -23.24 7.75 2.99
CA TYR A 88 -24.14 6.77 3.62
C TYR A 88 -23.98 5.36 3.02
N GLY A 89 -23.86 5.28 1.69
CA GLY A 89 -23.62 4.00 1.02
C GLY A 89 -22.26 3.41 1.38
N ARG A 90 -21.24 4.26 1.52
CA ARG A 90 -19.92 3.85 2.00
C ARG A 90 -19.97 3.32 3.42
N ASP A 91 -20.67 3.98 4.34
CA ASP A 91 -20.78 3.53 5.73
C ASP A 91 -21.48 2.17 5.83
N LEU A 92 -22.50 1.92 5.00
CA LEU A 92 -23.14 0.60 4.90
C LEU A 92 -22.16 -0.48 4.43
N VAL A 93 -21.40 -0.22 3.37
CA VAL A 93 -20.43 -1.20 2.85
C VAL A 93 -19.28 -1.41 3.85
N ARG A 94 -18.84 -0.37 4.56
CA ARG A 94 -17.85 -0.48 5.65
C ARG A 94 -18.34 -1.36 6.78
N ALA A 95 -19.59 -1.19 7.21
CA ALA A 95 -20.18 -1.99 8.24
C ALA A 95 -20.22 -3.46 7.83
N LEU A 96 -20.64 -3.76 6.60
CA LEU A 96 -20.63 -5.13 6.07
C LEU A 96 -19.20 -5.70 5.96
N ALA A 97 -18.24 -4.90 5.49
CA ALA A 97 -16.85 -5.31 5.40
C ALA A 97 -16.28 -5.67 6.79
N LYS A 98 -16.61 -4.92 7.85
CA LYS A 98 -16.19 -5.26 9.21
C LYS A 98 -16.72 -6.61 9.70
N GLU A 99 -17.98 -6.93 9.39
CA GLU A 99 -18.56 -8.24 9.71
C GLU A 99 -17.83 -9.38 8.98
N ILE A 100 -17.49 -9.17 7.70
CA ILE A 100 -16.75 -10.16 6.89
C ILE A 100 -15.29 -10.28 7.38
N GLU A 101 -14.61 -9.16 7.64
CA GLU A 101 -13.23 -9.14 8.17
C GLU A 101 -13.17 -9.92 9.48
N HIS A 102 -14.10 -9.67 10.40
CA HIS A 102 -14.16 -10.35 11.68
C HIS A 102 -14.30 -11.87 11.53
N ALA A 103 -15.17 -12.32 10.63
CA ALA A 103 -15.33 -13.75 10.33
C ALA A 103 -14.09 -14.36 9.69
N PHE A 104 -13.45 -13.66 8.75
CA PHE A 104 -12.25 -14.13 8.06
C PHE A 104 -11.04 -14.19 8.99
N ALA A 105 -10.86 -13.19 9.86
CA ALA A 105 -9.84 -13.17 10.89
C ALA A 105 -10.04 -14.33 11.88
N THR A 106 -11.29 -14.58 12.30
CA THR A 106 -11.63 -15.74 13.15
C THR A 106 -11.32 -17.08 12.46
N ALA A 107 -11.48 -17.13 11.14
CA ALA A 107 -11.12 -18.28 10.29
C ALA A 107 -9.61 -18.35 9.94
N ARG A 108 -8.75 -17.57 10.61
CA ARG A 108 -7.28 -17.54 10.47
C ARG A 108 -6.76 -16.96 9.15
N VAL A 109 -7.52 -16.11 8.47
CA VAL A 109 -6.97 -15.23 7.43
C VAL A 109 -6.21 -14.08 8.14
N PRO A 110 -4.97 -13.74 7.75
CA PRO A 110 -4.26 -12.58 8.31
C PRO A 110 -5.11 -11.32 8.22
N ARG A 111 -5.12 -10.50 9.27
CA ARG A 111 -6.07 -9.39 9.40
C ARG A 111 -5.94 -8.38 8.26
N GLU A 112 -4.72 -8.12 7.84
CA GLU A 112 -4.39 -7.24 6.72
C GLU A 112 -4.97 -7.78 5.41
N VAL A 113 -4.94 -9.10 5.21
CA VAL A 113 -5.55 -9.74 4.03
C VAL A 113 -7.07 -9.80 4.17
N ALA A 114 -7.58 -10.12 5.36
CA ALA A 114 -9.00 -10.23 5.66
C ALA A 114 -9.73 -8.91 5.43
N SER A 115 -9.15 -7.78 5.87
CA SER A 115 -9.70 -6.43 5.67
C SER A 115 -9.90 -6.14 4.18
N LEU A 116 -8.87 -6.39 3.37
CA LEU A 116 -8.90 -6.12 1.93
C LEU A 116 -9.89 -7.01 1.19
N GLN A 117 -9.90 -8.29 1.56
CA GLN A 117 -10.80 -9.28 1.02
C GLN A 117 -12.26 -8.95 1.34
N ALA A 118 -12.53 -8.51 2.57
CA ALA A 118 -13.85 -8.12 3.03
C ALA A 118 -14.39 -6.88 2.30
N GLU A 119 -13.55 -5.86 2.07
CA GLU A 119 -13.93 -4.66 1.32
C GLU A 119 -14.31 -4.97 -0.13
N VAL A 120 -13.50 -5.79 -0.81
CA VAL A 120 -13.77 -6.20 -2.20
C VAL A 120 -15.09 -6.94 -2.29
N ILE A 121 -15.37 -7.86 -1.36
CA ILE A 121 -16.63 -8.61 -1.30
C ILE A 121 -17.80 -7.67 -1.02
N ALA A 122 -17.72 -6.83 0.02
CA ALA A 122 -18.80 -5.94 0.42
C ALA A 122 -19.16 -4.95 -0.71
N SER A 123 -18.16 -4.47 -1.48
CA SER A 123 -18.36 -3.57 -2.61
C SER A 123 -19.24 -4.15 -3.72
N GLN A 124 -19.34 -5.48 -3.81
CA GLN A 124 -20.13 -6.15 -4.84
C GLN A 124 -21.63 -5.84 -4.72
N LEU A 125 -22.13 -5.41 -3.55
CA LEU A 125 -23.52 -4.99 -3.35
C LEU A 125 -23.96 -3.88 -4.32
N GLY A 126 -23.04 -2.98 -4.70
CA GLY A 126 -23.30 -1.86 -5.61
C GLY A 126 -22.90 -2.13 -7.07
N ARG A 127 -22.38 -3.32 -7.38
CA ARG A 127 -21.87 -3.66 -8.71
C ARG A 127 -22.90 -4.38 -9.55
N ASP A 128 -22.83 -4.16 -10.86
CA ASP A 128 -23.74 -4.77 -11.83
C ASP A 128 -23.75 -6.29 -11.77
N ALA A 129 -22.62 -6.92 -11.42
CA ALA A 129 -22.51 -8.37 -11.31
C ALA A 129 -23.52 -8.98 -10.32
N VAL A 130 -23.76 -8.33 -9.18
CA VAL A 130 -24.79 -8.75 -8.21
C VAL A 130 -26.15 -8.17 -8.58
N LEU A 131 -26.19 -6.90 -8.96
CA LEU A 131 -27.44 -6.17 -9.20
C LEU A 131 -28.19 -6.64 -10.45
N LYS A 132 -27.51 -7.23 -11.45
CA LYS A 132 -28.13 -7.73 -12.69
C LYS A 132 -28.05 -9.25 -12.81
N ALA A 133 -27.65 -9.96 -11.75
CA ALA A 133 -27.44 -11.42 -11.78
C ALA A 133 -28.70 -12.21 -12.22
N ASP A 134 -29.88 -11.68 -11.92
CA ASP A 134 -31.21 -12.23 -12.23
C ASP A 134 -31.79 -11.74 -13.56
N ALA A 135 -31.19 -10.73 -14.21
CA ALA A 135 -31.76 -10.08 -15.40
C ALA A 135 -31.98 -11.07 -16.57
N ALA A 136 -30.99 -11.94 -16.82
CA ALA A 136 -31.06 -12.95 -17.88
C ALA A 136 -32.19 -13.97 -17.68
N LEU A 137 -32.64 -14.17 -16.43
CA LEU A 137 -33.76 -15.04 -16.11
C LEU A 137 -35.09 -14.26 -16.17
N GLY A 138 -35.08 -12.96 -15.86
CA GLY A 138 -36.23 -12.08 -15.82
C GLY A 138 -36.82 -11.68 -17.18
N GLU A 139 -36.00 -11.46 -18.21
CA GLU A 139 -36.40 -10.86 -19.52
C GLU A 139 -37.44 -11.63 -20.35
N VAL A 140 -37.78 -12.86 -19.98
CA VAL A 140 -38.51 -13.79 -20.86
C VAL A 140 -40.01 -13.46 -21.06
N ARG A 141 -40.64 -12.63 -20.21
CA ARG A 141 -42.09 -12.33 -20.29
C ARG A 141 -42.40 -10.83 -20.24
N SER A 142 -42.98 -10.32 -21.33
CA SER A 142 -43.30 -8.89 -21.53
C SER A 142 -44.49 -8.36 -20.72
N ASN A 143 -45.23 -9.23 -20.02
CA ASN A 143 -46.44 -8.87 -19.26
C ASN A 143 -46.24 -8.84 -17.72
N GLN A 144 -45.01 -9.02 -17.24
CA GLN A 144 -44.66 -9.04 -15.81
C GLN A 144 -43.82 -7.82 -15.44
N CYS A 145 -43.94 -7.35 -14.19
CA CYS A 145 -43.12 -6.27 -13.65
C CYS A 145 -42.53 -6.66 -12.28
N VAL A 146 -41.38 -6.08 -11.93
CA VAL A 146 -40.70 -6.33 -10.65
C VAL A 146 -41.52 -5.74 -9.51
N PHE A 147 -41.82 -6.56 -8.49
CA PHE A 147 -42.57 -6.16 -7.31
C PHE A 147 -41.66 -5.85 -6.12
N GLN A 148 -40.81 -6.80 -5.73
CA GLN A 148 -39.86 -6.63 -4.62
C GLN A 148 -38.50 -7.27 -4.93
N GLN A 149 -37.45 -6.70 -4.35
CA GLN A 149 -36.08 -7.21 -4.43
C GLN A 149 -35.45 -7.27 -3.04
N ALA A 150 -34.66 -8.31 -2.83
CA ALA A 150 -33.95 -8.57 -1.58
C ALA A 150 -32.57 -9.16 -1.85
N VAL A 151 -31.61 -8.84 -0.97
CA VAL A 151 -30.30 -9.48 -0.90
C VAL A 151 -30.04 -9.93 0.53
N ASP A 152 -29.80 -11.23 0.74
CA ASP A 152 -29.31 -11.80 2.00
C ASP A 152 -27.81 -12.10 1.87
N VAL A 153 -27.00 -11.53 2.74
CA VAL A 153 -25.57 -11.81 2.84
C VAL A 153 -25.33 -12.77 4.00
N ARG A 154 -24.82 -13.96 3.70
CA ARG A 154 -24.44 -14.95 4.71
C ARG A 154 -22.94 -15.07 4.83
N ILE A 155 -22.45 -15.03 6.04
CA ILE A 155 -21.03 -15.12 6.36
C ILE A 155 -20.81 -16.41 7.15
N ASP A 156 -20.09 -17.36 6.56
CA ASP A 156 -19.79 -18.68 7.14
C ASP A 156 -18.29 -18.99 7.00
N GLY A 157 -17.54 -18.68 8.06
CA GLY A 157 -16.08 -18.82 8.08
C GLY A 157 -15.41 -18.00 6.97
N THR A 158 -14.77 -18.68 6.02
CA THR A 158 -14.12 -18.03 4.85
C THR A 158 -15.04 -17.88 3.63
N ASN A 159 -16.32 -18.22 3.75
CA ASN A 159 -17.29 -18.12 2.65
C ASN A 159 -18.32 -17.02 2.93
N VAL A 160 -18.51 -16.13 1.97
CA VAL A 160 -19.56 -15.11 1.99
C VAL A 160 -20.49 -15.36 0.81
N ARG A 161 -21.80 -15.53 1.07
CA ARG A 161 -22.79 -15.80 0.04
C ARG A 161 -23.79 -14.67 -0.07
N PHE A 162 -23.94 -14.12 -1.27
CA PHE A 162 -24.95 -13.11 -1.60
C PHE A 162 -26.10 -13.83 -2.30
N HIS A 163 -27.26 -13.87 -1.65
CA HIS A 163 -28.50 -14.42 -2.19
C HIS A 163 -29.41 -13.28 -2.63
N LYS A 164 -29.58 -13.08 -3.93
CA LYS A 164 -30.53 -12.13 -4.49
C LYS A 164 -31.85 -12.82 -4.82
N THR A 165 -32.96 -12.24 -4.36
CA THR A 165 -34.33 -12.68 -4.66
C THR A 165 -35.10 -11.53 -5.31
N THR A 166 -35.75 -11.80 -6.45
CA THR A 166 -36.61 -10.84 -7.16
C THR A 166 -37.98 -11.47 -7.39
N THR A 167 -39.04 -10.76 -6.98
CA THR A 167 -40.42 -11.19 -7.13
C THR A 167 -41.13 -10.37 -8.22
N TYR A 168 -42.07 -11.00 -8.92
CA TYR A 168 -42.81 -10.38 -10.02
C TYR A 168 -44.32 -10.54 -9.82
N VAL A 169 -45.05 -9.54 -10.30
CA VAL A 169 -46.53 -9.50 -10.38
C VAL A 169 -46.94 -9.22 -11.83
N GLU A 170 -48.21 -9.46 -12.17
CA GLU A 170 -48.72 -9.05 -13.49
C GLU A 170 -48.75 -7.53 -13.58
N ALA A 171 -48.29 -6.97 -14.71
CA ALA A 171 -48.22 -5.52 -14.90
C ALA A 171 -49.57 -4.81 -14.70
N LYS A 172 -50.69 -5.50 -14.97
CA LYS A 172 -52.05 -4.97 -14.78
C LYS A 172 -52.49 -4.93 -13.32
N SER A 173 -51.94 -5.81 -12.48
CA SER A 173 -52.27 -5.95 -11.05
C SER A 173 -51.36 -5.15 -10.13
N GLN A 174 -50.32 -4.48 -10.65
CA GLN A 174 -49.26 -3.84 -9.86
C GLN A 174 -49.79 -2.87 -8.78
N TYR A 175 -50.90 -2.17 -9.03
CA TYR A 175 -51.48 -1.17 -8.14
C TYR A 175 -52.62 -1.70 -7.24
N GLU A 176 -52.91 -3.00 -7.29
CA GLU A 176 -53.85 -3.62 -6.36
C GLU A 176 -53.30 -3.58 -4.92
N SER A 177 -54.18 -3.63 -3.93
CA SER A 177 -53.80 -3.57 -2.50
C SER A 177 -53.06 -4.83 -2.01
N ALA A 178 -53.20 -5.96 -2.72
CA ALA A 178 -52.53 -7.23 -2.44
C ALA A 178 -52.31 -8.02 -3.74
N PRO A 179 -51.34 -7.62 -4.59
CA PRO A 179 -51.10 -8.26 -5.87
C PRO A 179 -50.54 -9.67 -5.67
N ALA A 180 -51.08 -10.64 -6.40
CA ALA A 180 -50.60 -12.02 -6.34
C ALA A 180 -49.25 -12.15 -7.07
N LEU A 181 -48.27 -12.76 -6.42
CA LEU A 181 -47.00 -13.09 -7.05
C LEU A 181 -47.23 -14.11 -8.17
N VAL A 182 -46.62 -13.87 -9.32
CA VAL A 182 -46.67 -14.79 -10.47
C VAL A 182 -45.35 -15.50 -10.70
N ARG A 183 -44.24 -14.92 -10.23
CA ARG A 183 -42.90 -15.45 -10.45
C ARG A 183 -41.90 -14.99 -9.40
N VAL A 184 -40.94 -15.86 -9.08
CA VAL A 184 -39.80 -15.55 -8.19
C VAL A 184 -38.52 -16.07 -8.81
N VAL A 185 -37.50 -15.21 -8.84
CA VAL A 185 -36.15 -15.54 -9.34
C VAL A 185 -35.16 -15.42 -8.20
N ASP A 186 -34.34 -16.45 -8.00
CA ASP A 186 -33.24 -16.46 -7.04
C ASP A 186 -31.90 -16.66 -7.75
N VAL A 187 -30.88 -15.91 -7.35
CA VAL A 187 -29.48 -16.11 -7.76
C VAL A 187 -28.57 -16.02 -6.55
N ALA A 188 -27.61 -16.94 -6.43
CA ALA A 188 -26.66 -16.98 -5.33
C ALA A 188 -25.21 -16.96 -5.80
N VAL A 189 -24.47 -15.96 -5.32
CA VAL A 189 -23.03 -15.78 -5.56
C VAL A 189 -22.29 -16.12 -4.27
N THR A 190 -21.23 -16.93 -4.34
CA THR A 190 -20.36 -17.22 -3.19
C THR A 190 -18.95 -16.73 -3.45
N PHE A 191 -18.42 -15.94 -2.51
CA PHE A 191 -17.04 -15.52 -2.42
C PHE A 191 -16.33 -16.37 -1.36
N SER A 192 -15.19 -16.96 -1.69
CA SER A 192 -14.42 -17.82 -0.79
C SER A 192 -12.98 -17.32 -0.66
N ALA A 193 -12.53 -17.06 0.56
CA ALA A 193 -11.12 -16.84 0.87
C ALA A 193 -10.40 -18.19 1.07
N LYS A 194 -9.25 -18.37 0.40
CA LYS A 194 -8.45 -19.59 0.43
C LYS A 194 -6.97 -19.29 0.51
N ARG A 195 -6.24 -20.21 1.14
CA ARG A 195 -4.78 -20.22 1.15
C ARG A 195 -4.23 -20.72 -0.19
N GLY A 196 -3.19 -20.06 -0.71
CA GLY A 196 -2.64 -20.28 -2.06
C GLY A 196 -2.18 -21.71 -2.35
N ASP A 197 -1.81 -22.47 -1.32
CA ASP A 197 -1.32 -23.85 -1.46
C ASP A 197 -2.40 -24.86 -1.87
N SER A 198 -3.68 -24.48 -1.72
CA SER A 198 -4.79 -25.42 -1.87
C SER A 198 -5.16 -25.75 -3.33
N TRP A 199 -4.58 -25.09 -4.34
CA TRP A 199 -5.02 -25.20 -5.74
C TRP A 199 -3.95 -25.25 -6.85
N LEU A 200 -2.64 -25.27 -6.55
CA LEU A 200 -1.59 -25.22 -7.57
C LEU A 200 -0.86 -26.57 -7.78
N TRP A 201 -1.13 -27.20 -8.93
CA TRP A 201 -0.32 -28.31 -9.50
C TRP A 201 0.81 -27.80 -10.42
N HIS A 202 1.28 -26.55 -10.24
CA HIS A 202 2.48 -26.08 -10.91
C HIS A 202 3.70 -26.24 -10.01
N SER A 203 4.62 -27.12 -10.42
CA SER A 203 5.86 -27.48 -9.72
C SER A 203 6.92 -26.36 -9.65
N ALA A 204 6.61 -25.13 -10.08
CA ALA A 204 7.56 -24.03 -10.15
C ALA A 204 7.48 -23.01 -9.00
N VAL A 205 6.49 -23.12 -8.10
CA VAL A 205 6.37 -22.21 -6.94
C VAL A 205 6.25 -23.03 -5.64
N ARG A 206 7.26 -23.85 -5.37
CA ARG A 206 7.45 -24.51 -4.06
C ARG A 206 8.55 -23.85 -3.21
N CYS A 207 9.06 -22.68 -3.62
CA CYS A 207 10.26 -22.08 -3.02
C CYS A 207 10.03 -20.80 -2.20
N PHE A 208 8.80 -20.33 -2.02
CA PHE A 208 8.52 -19.11 -1.24
C PHE A 208 7.31 -19.32 -0.33
N GLY A 209 7.45 -18.92 0.94
CA GLY A 209 6.65 -19.35 2.08
C GLY A 209 5.14 -19.48 1.84
N ALA A 210 4.65 -20.70 2.05
CA ALA A 210 3.25 -21.13 1.97
C ALA A 210 2.26 -20.28 2.82
N ASP A 211 2.76 -19.55 3.84
CA ASP A 211 1.94 -18.73 4.74
C ASP A 211 1.61 -17.32 4.20
N GLN A 212 2.21 -16.91 3.07
CA GLN A 212 2.13 -15.53 2.58
C GLN A 212 1.19 -15.33 1.38
N ASN A 213 0.59 -16.38 0.81
CA ASN A 213 -0.27 -16.28 -0.38
C ASN A 213 -1.74 -16.61 -0.06
N TRP A 214 -2.64 -15.69 -0.41
CA TRP A 214 -4.08 -15.80 -0.19
C TRP A 214 -4.86 -15.44 -1.45
N VAL A 215 -6.02 -16.07 -1.65
CA VAL A 215 -6.83 -15.92 -2.85
C VAL A 215 -8.27 -15.67 -2.43
N ILE A 216 -8.94 -14.73 -3.10
CA ILE A 216 -10.41 -14.66 -3.13
C ILE A 216 -10.91 -15.26 -4.44
N GLN A 217 -11.97 -16.06 -4.35
CA GLN A 217 -12.61 -16.68 -5.49
C GLN A 217 -14.11 -16.44 -5.48
N ALA A 218 -14.69 -15.97 -6.59
CA ALA A 218 -16.13 -15.86 -6.79
C ALA A 218 -16.67 -17.04 -7.61
N ARG A 219 -17.86 -17.54 -7.22
CA ARG A 219 -18.61 -18.60 -7.92
C ARG A 219 -20.11 -18.37 -7.83
N ASP A 220 -20.81 -18.40 -8.96
CA ASP A 220 -22.28 -18.41 -8.98
C ASP A 220 -22.79 -19.83 -8.76
N MET A 221 -23.10 -20.16 -7.53
CA MET A 221 -23.37 -21.55 -7.16
C MET A 221 -24.78 -22.00 -7.54
N TYR A 222 -25.74 -21.08 -7.65
CA TYR A 222 -27.16 -21.42 -7.74
C TYR A 222 -27.99 -20.35 -8.43
N ALA A 223 -28.92 -20.78 -9.28
CA ALA A 223 -29.98 -19.96 -9.84
C ALA A 223 -31.29 -20.76 -9.89
N ALA A 224 -32.43 -20.12 -9.63
CA ALA A 224 -33.74 -20.75 -9.71
C ALA A 224 -34.83 -19.80 -10.19
N VAL A 225 -35.81 -20.35 -10.90
CA VAL A 225 -37.01 -19.64 -11.35
C VAL A 225 -38.23 -20.44 -10.91
N ARG A 226 -39.14 -19.77 -10.19
CA ARG A 226 -40.39 -20.33 -9.67
C ARG A 226 -41.60 -19.64 -10.30
N GLU A 227 -42.64 -20.39 -10.63
CA GLU A 227 -43.92 -19.91 -11.17
C GLU A 227 -45.09 -20.63 -10.48
N ARG A 228 -46.28 -20.03 -10.52
CA ARG A 228 -47.51 -20.64 -9.98
C ARG A 228 -47.78 -21.99 -10.66
N ASN A 229 -48.20 -22.99 -9.89
CA ASN A 229 -48.49 -24.33 -10.39
C ASN A 229 -49.82 -24.40 -11.17
N GLU A 230 -49.79 -23.92 -12.41
CA GLU A 230 -50.87 -24.08 -13.37
C GLU A 230 -50.61 -25.30 -14.29
N PRO A 231 -51.67 -25.92 -14.86
CA PRO A 231 -51.50 -27.05 -15.78
C PRO A 231 -50.55 -26.70 -16.94
N GLY A 232 -49.44 -27.44 -17.06
CA GLY A 232 -48.42 -27.21 -18.10
C GLY A 232 -47.35 -26.16 -17.76
N ALA A 233 -47.44 -25.48 -16.62
CA ALA A 233 -46.49 -24.44 -16.22
C ALA A 233 -45.04 -24.94 -16.12
N LEU A 234 -44.84 -26.15 -15.59
CA LEU A 234 -43.49 -26.74 -15.47
C LEU A 234 -42.85 -27.02 -16.84
N ASP A 235 -43.62 -27.52 -17.80
CA ASP A 235 -43.11 -27.80 -19.16
C ASP A 235 -42.85 -26.51 -19.93
N ALA A 236 -43.71 -25.49 -19.75
CA ALA A 236 -43.50 -24.15 -20.29
C ALA A 236 -42.22 -23.51 -19.72
N LEU A 237 -41.97 -23.66 -18.42
CA LEU A 237 -40.78 -23.14 -17.74
C LEU A 237 -39.51 -23.86 -18.20
N LYS A 238 -39.56 -25.18 -18.36
CA LYS A 238 -38.48 -25.97 -18.96
C LYS A 238 -38.14 -25.52 -20.38
N SER A 239 -39.17 -25.34 -21.21
CA SER A 239 -39.01 -24.87 -22.60
C SER A 239 -38.41 -23.46 -22.66
N ALA A 240 -38.95 -22.52 -21.87
CA ALA A 240 -38.51 -21.13 -21.84
C ALA A 240 -37.05 -20.94 -21.40
N HIS A 241 -36.56 -21.82 -20.53
CA HIS A 241 -35.18 -21.75 -20.01
C HIS A 241 -34.23 -22.76 -20.67
N GLY A 242 -34.67 -23.47 -21.72
CA GLY A 242 -33.84 -24.41 -22.47
C GLY A 242 -33.37 -25.61 -21.66
N VAL A 243 -34.21 -26.09 -20.73
CA VAL A 243 -33.95 -27.28 -19.92
C VAL A 243 -34.04 -28.52 -20.81
N PRO A 244 -32.98 -29.35 -20.90
CA PRO A 244 -32.99 -30.55 -21.72
C PRO A 244 -34.02 -31.55 -21.19
N ALA A 245 -34.62 -32.35 -22.08
CA ALA A 245 -35.52 -33.44 -21.66
C ALA A 245 -34.77 -34.46 -20.78
N THR A 246 -35.46 -35.05 -19.79
CA THR A 246 -34.82 -35.97 -18.83
C THR A 246 -34.07 -37.09 -19.54
N PRO A 247 -32.76 -37.26 -19.31
CA PRO A 247 -31.98 -38.29 -19.98
C PRO A 247 -32.46 -39.69 -19.59
N ASN A 248 -32.43 -40.62 -20.55
CA ASN A 248 -32.68 -42.04 -20.31
C ASN A 248 -31.60 -42.66 -19.39
N LEU A 249 -31.79 -43.91 -18.97
CA LEU A 249 -30.92 -44.62 -18.02
C LEU A 249 -29.42 -44.57 -18.42
N PHE A 250 -29.14 -44.65 -19.73
CA PHE A 250 -27.80 -44.56 -20.28
C PHE A 250 -27.24 -43.12 -20.23
N GLY A 251 -28.06 -42.11 -20.52
CA GLY A 251 -27.70 -40.70 -20.40
C GLY A 251 -27.40 -40.27 -18.96
N ARG A 252 -28.10 -40.83 -17.97
CA ARG A 252 -27.80 -40.63 -16.53
C ARG A 252 -26.45 -41.21 -16.13
N LEU A 253 -26.12 -42.39 -16.66
CA LEU A 253 -24.83 -43.04 -16.42
C LEU A 253 -23.67 -42.21 -17.01
N ILE A 254 -23.84 -41.67 -18.22
CA ILE A 254 -22.87 -40.77 -18.86
C ILE A 254 -22.70 -39.46 -18.09
N GLN A 255 -23.79 -38.86 -17.59
CA GLN A 255 -23.71 -37.67 -16.73
C GLN A 255 -22.95 -37.96 -15.43
N TRP A 256 -23.23 -39.09 -14.79
CA TRP A 256 -22.51 -39.52 -13.59
C TRP A 256 -21.01 -39.72 -13.88
N PHE A 257 -20.64 -40.42 -14.96
CA PHE A 257 -19.25 -40.60 -15.36
C PHE A 257 -18.54 -39.27 -15.66
N LYS A 258 -19.17 -38.33 -16.38
CA LYS A 258 -18.60 -37.00 -16.68
C LYS A 258 -18.34 -36.17 -15.42
N LEU A 259 -19.25 -36.21 -14.45
CA LEU A 259 -19.11 -35.51 -13.17
C LEU A 259 -18.00 -36.15 -12.29
N THR A 260 -17.89 -37.48 -12.29
CA THR A 260 -16.81 -38.19 -11.55
C THR A 260 -15.42 -37.96 -12.15
N LEU A 261 -15.32 -37.76 -13.47
CA LEU A 261 -14.07 -37.51 -14.20
C LEU A 261 -13.63 -36.04 -14.25
N GLY A 262 -14.36 -35.15 -13.56
CA GLY A 262 -13.96 -33.74 -13.39
C GLY A 262 -14.34 -32.80 -14.54
N ALA A 263 -15.38 -33.12 -15.30
CA ALA A 263 -15.91 -32.20 -16.32
C ALA A 263 -16.57 -30.96 -15.69
N GLN A 264 -16.30 -29.79 -16.26
CA GLN A 264 -17.00 -28.53 -15.97
C GLN A 264 -18.43 -28.59 -16.53
N GLY A 265 -19.44 -28.12 -15.79
CA GLY A 265 -20.81 -28.07 -16.29
C GLY A 265 -21.82 -27.47 -15.31
N ILE A 266 -23.01 -27.15 -15.84
CA ILE A 266 -24.19 -26.74 -15.06
C ILE A 266 -25.08 -27.97 -14.86
N VAL A 267 -25.47 -28.22 -13.61
CA VAL A 267 -26.39 -29.27 -13.22
C VAL A 267 -27.77 -28.65 -13.05
N ILE A 268 -28.73 -29.09 -13.85
CA ILE A 268 -30.14 -28.71 -13.69
C ILE A 268 -30.84 -29.81 -12.89
N ASP A 269 -31.44 -29.44 -11.77
CA ASP A 269 -32.28 -30.36 -11.00
C ASP A 269 -33.74 -30.18 -11.43
N GLU A 270 -34.29 -31.26 -11.99
CA GLU A 270 -35.68 -31.34 -12.46
C GLU A 270 -36.60 -32.12 -11.52
N ARG A 271 -36.05 -32.86 -10.54
CA ARG A 271 -36.81 -33.94 -9.85
C ARG A 271 -36.76 -33.93 -8.33
N ASN A 272 -35.82 -33.23 -7.67
CA ASN A 272 -35.76 -33.19 -6.21
C ASN A 272 -35.67 -31.75 -5.68
N PRO A 273 -36.80 -31.12 -5.31
CA PRO A 273 -36.78 -29.82 -4.68
C PRO A 273 -36.15 -29.94 -3.28
N GLY A 274 -34.94 -29.39 -3.09
CA GLY A 274 -34.40 -29.15 -1.74
C GLY A 274 -33.75 -30.35 -1.02
N ALA A 275 -32.86 -31.11 -1.65
CA ALA A 275 -31.75 -31.74 -0.90
C ALA A 275 -30.72 -30.65 -0.52
N GLY A 276 -31.19 -29.69 0.27
CA GLY A 276 -30.57 -28.41 0.58
C GLY A 276 -31.70 -27.50 1.06
N GLN A 277 -31.64 -27.13 2.34
CA GLN A 277 -32.61 -26.25 3.00
C GLN A 277 -32.94 -25.05 2.09
N ALA A 278 -34.22 -24.70 1.95
CA ALA A 278 -34.62 -23.48 1.25
C ALA A 278 -33.74 -22.32 1.76
N PRO A 279 -33.12 -21.53 0.88
CA PRO A 279 -32.29 -20.43 1.34
C PRO A 279 -33.17 -19.55 2.22
N ALA A 280 -32.74 -19.26 3.45
CA ALA A 280 -33.46 -18.27 4.25
C ALA A 280 -33.26 -16.91 3.58
N ARG A 281 -34.38 -16.20 3.45
CA ARG A 281 -34.52 -14.96 2.70
C ARG A 281 -35.16 -13.91 3.61
N PRO A 282 -35.09 -12.62 3.25
CA PRO A 282 -35.88 -11.59 3.91
C PRO A 282 -37.38 -11.88 3.80
N GLY A 283 -38.16 -11.38 4.76
CA GLY A 283 -39.62 -11.50 4.76
C GLY A 283 -40.26 -10.66 3.66
N LEU A 284 -40.34 -11.20 2.45
CA LEU A 284 -41.02 -10.58 1.31
C LEU A 284 -42.53 -10.86 1.32
N VAL A 285 -43.32 -9.88 0.89
CA VAL A 285 -44.78 -9.93 0.93
C VAL A 285 -45.30 -10.96 -0.08
N GLY A 286 -46.19 -11.86 0.37
CA GLY A 286 -46.81 -12.89 -0.48
C GLY A 286 -45.88 -14.05 -0.88
N LEU A 287 -44.60 -14.03 -0.51
CA LEU A 287 -43.63 -15.06 -0.92
C LEU A 287 -43.95 -16.44 -0.33
N ALA A 288 -44.28 -16.51 0.96
CA ALA A 288 -44.56 -17.77 1.63
C ALA A 288 -45.80 -18.48 1.06
N GLU A 289 -46.86 -17.71 0.77
CA GLU A 289 -48.09 -18.23 0.14
C GLU A 289 -47.83 -18.69 -1.30
N PHE A 290 -47.06 -17.90 -2.06
CA PHE A 290 -46.69 -18.27 -3.43
C PHE A 290 -45.88 -19.56 -3.49
N GLU A 291 -44.90 -19.74 -2.60
CA GLU A 291 -44.01 -20.90 -2.62
C GLU A 291 -44.70 -22.21 -2.21
N ALA A 292 -45.79 -22.15 -1.45
CA ALA A 292 -46.56 -23.33 -1.10
C ALA A 292 -47.11 -24.06 -2.34
N ASP A 293 -47.45 -23.29 -3.39
CA ASP A 293 -48.10 -23.77 -4.61
C ASP A 293 -47.27 -23.48 -5.89
N ALA A 294 -45.96 -23.26 -5.78
CA ALA A 294 -45.10 -22.96 -6.93
C ALA A 294 -44.41 -24.21 -7.52
N VAL A 295 -44.28 -24.24 -8.84
CA VAL A 295 -43.35 -25.13 -9.56
C VAL A 295 -42.07 -24.37 -9.89
N PHE A 296 -40.94 -25.06 -9.97
CA PHE A 296 -39.67 -24.41 -10.26
C PHE A 296 -38.67 -25.27 -11.02
N VAL A 297 -37.71 -24.60 -11.64
CA VAL A 297 -36.47 -25.19 -12.16
C VAL A 297 -35.29 -24.49 -11.51
N SER A 298 -34.26 -25.25 -11.18
CA SER A 298 -33.02 -24.69 -10.64
C SER A 298 -31.78 -25.27 -11.32
N ALA A 299 -30.72 -24.47 -11.32
CA ALA A 299 -29.42 -24.80 -11.89
C ALA A 299 -28.31 -24.50 -10.88
N GLN A 300 -27.29 -25.36 -10.84
CA GLN A 300 -26.10 -25.21 -9.99
C GLN A 300 -24.82 -25.45 -10.78
N GLN A 301 -23.76 -24.73 -10.45
CA GLN A 301 -22.41 -25.02 -10.98
C GLN A 301 -21.87 -26.34 -10.40
N SER A 302 -21.14 -27.11 -11.21
CA SER A 302 -20.52 -28.35 -10.74
C SER A 302 -19.42 -28.09 -9.68
N ARG A 303 -19.27 -29.02 -8.72
CA ARG A 303 -18.44 -28.84 -7.51
C ARG A 303 -16.93 -28.68 -7.76
N LYS A 304 -16.41 -28.91 -8.98
CA LYS A 304 -14.96 -28.86 -9.29
C LYS A 304 -14.68 -28.03 -10.54
N ARG A 305 -13.73 -27.08 -10.44
CA ARG A 305 -13.09 -26.34 -11.56
C ARG A 305 -13.88 -25.25 -12.27
N TRP A 306 -14.97 -24.74 -11.69
CA TRP A 306 -15.64 -23.54 -12.18
C TRP A 306 -15.30 -22.31 -11.32
N CYS A 307 -14.91 -21.20 -11.96
CA CYS A 307 -14.49 -19.97 -11.30
C CYS A 307 -14.97 -18.77 -12.12
N ASN A 308 -15.77 -17.90 -11.50
CA ASN A 308 -16.35 -16.72 -12.17
C ASN A 308 -15.50 -15.46 -11.95
N GLY A 309 -14.58 -15.49 -10.99
CA GLY A 309 -13.57 -14.45 -10.77
C GLY A 309 -12.56 -14.90 -9.72
N MET A 310 -11.32 -14.42 -9.82
CA MET A 310 -10.24 -14.73 -8.87
C MET A 310 -9.30 -13.54 -8.71
N ALA A 311 -8.83 -13.30 -7.49
CA ALA A 311 -7.80 -12.31 -7.19
C ALA A 311 -6.81 -12.86 -6.17
N GLU A 312 -5.52 -12.61 -6.39
CA GLU A 312 -4.40 -13.09 -5.56
C GLU A 312 -3.81 -11.97 -4.70
N TYR A 313 -3.53 -12.29 -3.43
CA TYR A 313 -3.02 -11.37 -2.42
C TYR A 313 -1.79 -11.99 -1.77
N ARG A 314 -0.69 -11.23 -1.67
CA ARG A 314 0.55 -11.67 -1.00
C ARG A 314 0.86 -10.79 0.20
N LEU A 315 1.15 -11.37 1.35
CA LEU A 315 1.48 -10.65 2.57
C LEU A 315 3.00 -10.66 2.81
N HIS A 316 3.64 -9.49 2.87
CA HIS A 316 5.05 -9.32 3.19
C HIS A 316 5.24 -8.25 4.26
N GLN A 317 5.77 -8.61 5.45
CA GLN A 317 6.08 -7.66 6.54
C GLN A 317 4.93 -6.68 6.88
N ALA A 318 3.70 -7.21 7.01
CA ALA A 318 2.45 -6.45 7.23
C ALA A 318 1.93 -5.61 6.05
N MET A 319 2.55 -5.69 4.87
CA MET A 319 2.07 -5.08 3.63
C MET A 319 1.47 -6.15 2.71
N VAL A 320 0.34 -5.86 2.07
CA VAL A 320 -0.28 -6.79 1.10
C VAL A 320 0.05 -6.32 -0.31
N SER A 321 0.30 -7.21 -1.25
CA SER A 321 0.42 -6.89 -2.68
C SER A 321 -0.55 -7.70 -3.52
N HIS A 322 -0.99 -7.12 -4.64
CA HIS A 322 -1.81 -7.78 -5.67
C HIS A 322 -1.07 -7.64 -6.99
N ASN A 323 -0.82 -8.75 -7.70
CA ASN A 323 -0.03 -8.78 -8.94
C ASN A 323 1.34 -8.06 -8.83
N ASN A 324 2.03 -8.20 -7.69
CA ASN A 324 3.29 -7.52 -7.34
C ASN A 324 3.19 -5.99 -7.12
N GLU A 325 2.02 -5.38 -7.19
CA GLU A 325 1.81 -3.99 -6.76
C GLU A 325 1.48 -3.94 -5.27
N LEU A 326 2.22 -3.13 -4.52
CA LEU A 326 1.99 -2.97 -3.09
C LEU A 326 0.68 -2.23 -2.85
N ILE A 327 -0.14 -2.81 -1.99
CA ILE A 327 -1.39 -2.24 -1.54
C ILE A 327 -1.12 -1.58 -0.20
N HIS A 328 -1.12 -0.25 -0.19
CA HIS A 328 -1.02 0.50 1.04
C HIS A 328 -2.34 0.44 1.82
N GLY A 329 -2.27 0.04 3.10
CA GLY A 329 -3.43 -0.22 3.97
C GLY A 329 -4.34 0.99 4.24
N SER A 330 -4.03 2.18 3.73
CA SER A 330 -4.90 3.37 3.77
C SER A 330 -5.84 3.52 2.55
N GLN A 331 -5.58 2.82 1.44
CA GLN A 331 -6.22 3.15 0.15
C GLN A 331 -7.68 2.69 -0.05
N ARG A 332 -8.34 2.07 0.93
CA ARG A 332 -9.41 1.10 0.57
C ARG A 332 -10.80 1.25 1.15
N LEU A 333 -11.05 2.27 1.95
CA LEU A 333 -12.42 2.65 2.28
C LEU A 333 -12.68 4.15 2.29
N ASP A 334 -11.69 5.00 2.03
CA ASP A 334 -11.86 6.45 1.82
C ASP A 334 -11.44 6.82 0.39
N PRO A 335 -12.36 7.15 -0.53
CA PRO A 335 -11.97 7.68 -1.84
C PRO A 335 -11.45 9.12 -1.75
N TRP A 336 -11.59 9.75 -0.57
CA TRP A 336 -10.82 10.95 -0.27
C TRP A 336 -9.33 10.61 -0.20
N ASP A 337 -8.91 9.40 0.19
CA ASP A 337 -7.49 9.06 0.17
C ASP A 337 -6.98 8.75 -1.23
N SER A 338 -7.59 7.96 -2.12
CA SER A 338 -6.92 7.77 -3.44
C SER A 338 -6.93 9.01 -4.34
N LYS A 339 -7.96 9.88 -4.29
CA LYS A 339 -7.98 11.11 -5.11
C LYS A 339 -7.34 12.28 -4.40
N ALA A 340 -7.42 12.40 -3.07
CA ALA A 340 -6.67 13.40 -2.33
C ALA A 340 -5.23 12.98 -2.05
N GLU A 341 -4.86 11.70 -1.97
CA GLU A 341 -3.48 11.14 -1.98
C GLU A 341 -2.92 11.10 -3.39
N ASN A 342 -3.66 10.77 -4.46
CA ASN A 342 -3.14 10.98 -5.82
C ASN A 342 -3.10 12.47 -6.16
N ALA A 343 -4.03 13.29 -5.68
CA ALA A 343 -3.88 14.73 -5.75
C ALA A 343 -2.80 15.21 -4.79
N LEU A 344 -2.53 14.56 -3.64
CA LEU A 344 -1.45 14.88 -2.69
C LEU A 344 -0.11 14.46 -3.29
N GLU A 345 -0.08 13.39 -4.08
CA GLU A 345 1.11 12.80 -4.68
C GLU A 345 1.40 13.50 -5.99
N GLU A 346 0.40 13.86 -6.79
CA GLU A 346 0.53 14.84 -7.87
C GLU A 346 0.84 16.24 -7.31
N PHE A 347 0.33 16.62 -6.14
CA PHE A 347 0.65 17.87 -5.44
C PHE A 347 2.05 17.82 -4.83
N ARG A 348 2.48 16.70 -4.27
CA ARG A 348 3.85 16.45 -3.79
C ARG A 348 4.78 16.40 -4.98
N THR A 349 4.38 15.82 -6.10
CA THR A 349 5.20 15.73 -7.32
C THR A 349 5.30 17.08 -8.02
N ARG A 350 4.19 17.82 -8.19
CA ARG A 350 4.16 19.20 -8.72
C ARG A 350 4.82 20.16 -7.74
N GLY A 351 4.60 19.98 -6.45
CA GLY A 351 5.22 20.70 -5.34
C GLY A 351 6.71 20.47 -5.30
N ASN A 352 7.18 19.22 -5.42
CA ASN A 352 8.58 18.83 -5.53
C ASN A 352 9.21 19.37 -6.81
N ALA A 353 8.47 19.38 -7.93
CA ALA A 353 8.93 19.93 -9.21
C ALA A 353 9.02 21.46 -9.17
N LEU A 354 8.01 22.17 -8.61
CA LEU A 354 8.07 23.61 -8.37
C LEU A 354 9.16 23.94 -7.35
N ARG A 355 9.25 23.19 -6.25
CA ARG A 355 10.31 23.28 -5.24
C ARG A 355 11.66 23.16 -5.91
N LYS A 356 11.91 22.14 -6.73
CA LYS A 356 13.17 21.94 -7.46
C LYS A 356 13.46 23.12 -8.39
N ARG A 357 12.47 23.62 -9.13
CA ARG A 357 12.63 24.75 -10.08
C ARG A 357 12.87 26.08 -9.38
N HIS A 358 12.20 26.33 -8.25
CA HIS A 358 12.32 27.55 -7.46
C HIS A 358 13.56 27.52 -6.54
N TYR A 359 13.95 26.35 -6.02
CA TYR A 359 15.21 26.11 -5.32
C TYR A 359 16.40 26.30 -6.27
N GLN A 360 16.33 25.78 -7.49
CA GLN A 360 17.34 26.05 -8.54
C GLN A 360 17.47 27.55 -8.86
N ARG A 361 16.34 28.29 -8.84
CA ARG A 361 16.33 29.74 -9.00
C ARG A 361 16.85 30.50 -7.78
N PHE A 362 16.62 29.97 -6.58
CA PHE A 362 17.17 30.51 -5.33
C PHE A 362 18.69 30.30 -5.24
N LEU A 363 19.18 29.11 -5.62
CA LEU A 363 20.60 28.81 -5.76
C LEU A 363 21.28 29.69 -6.83
N SER A 364 20.57 30.02 -7.91
CA SER A 364 21.09 30.97 -8.91
C SER A 364 21.13 32.41 -8.42
N ASP A 365 20.26 32.76 -7.46
CA ASP A 365 20.06 34.15 -7.03
C ASP A 365 20.81 34.51 -5.72
N ARG A 366 21.23 33.56 -4.86
CA ARG A 366 22.05 33.84 -3.64
C ARG A 366 22.93 32.69 -3.14
N GLU A 367 24.15 33.06 -2.72
CA GLU A 367 24.94 32.35 -1.71
C GLU A 367 24.28 32.55 -0.32
N VAL A 368 23.71 31.50 0.27
CA VAL A 368 23.31 31.53 1.69
C VAL A 368 24.58 31.37 2.52
N LYS A 369 25.05 32.47 3.11
CA LYS A 369 26.15 32.44 4.10
C LYS A 369 25.61 32.09 5.49
N TRP A 370 26.32 31.20 6.19
CA TRP A 370 26.04 30.82 7.58
C TRP A 370 25.78 32.03 8.49
N GLY A 371 24.77 31.91 9.38
CA GLY A 371 24.44 32.93 10.38
C GLY A 371 23.57 34.11 9.90
N ARG A 372 22.93 34.04 8.72
CA ARG A 372 22.02 35.10 8.25
C ARG A 372 20.53 34.68 8.30
N PRO A 373 19.62 35.58 8.69
CA PRO A 373 18.18 35.32 8.67
C PRO A 373 17.67 35.11 7.24
N ILE A 374 16.73 34.17 7.08
CA ILE A 374 16.08 33.89 5.79
C ILE A 374 15.27 35.13 5.36
N PRO A 375 15.46 35.66 4.13
CA PRO A 375 14.70 36.81 3.66
C PRO A 375 13.19 36.51 3.63
N THR A 376 12.38 37.44 4.15
CA THR A 376 10.91 37.34 4.21
C THR A 376 10.26 37.10 2.83
N GLU A 377 10.89 37.57 1.75
CA GLU A 377 10.43 37.37 0.37
C GLU A 377 10.55 35.92 -0.11
N GLY A 378 11.50 35.14 0.40
CA GLY A 378 11.58 33.70 0.14
C GLY A 378 10.43 32.94 0.83
N LEU A 379 10.07 33.36 2.04
CA LEU A 379 9.06 32.62 2.79
C LEU A 379 7.62 32.85 2.28
N ARG A 380 7.39 33.90 1.47
CA ARG A 380 6.14 34.11 0.70
C ARG A 380 5.83 32.96 -0.27
N TYR A 381 6.81 32.16 -0.68
CA TYR A 381 6.58 31.00 -1.54
C TYR A 381 5.89 29.83 -0.80
N GLY A 382 6.11 29.70 0.51
CA GLY A 382 5.38 28.74 1.34
C GLY A 382 3.91 29.12 1.54
N GLU A 383 3.64 30.42 1.61
CA GLU A 383 2.29 30.98 1.61
C GLU A 383 1.56 30.67 0.28
N ILE A 384 2.23 30.72 -0.87
CA ILE A 384 1.64 30.31 -2.16
C ILE A 384 1.35 28.80 -2.20
N PHE A 385 2.25 27.97 -1.66
CA PHE A 385 2.07 26.51 -1.58
C PHE A 385 0.87 26.12 -0.69
N ILE A 386 0.67 26.82 0.43
CA ILE A 386 -0.51 26.66 1.30
C ILE A 386 -1.77 27.19 0.60
N ARG A 387 -1.65 28.26 -0.20
CA ARG A 387 -2.78 28.90 -0.92
C ARG A 387 -3.22 28.15 -2.19
N SER A 388 -2.37 27.35 -2.83
CA SER A 388 -2.67 26.80 -4.15
C SER A 388 -3.57 25.56 -4.09
N THR A 389 -4.88 25.83 -4.16
CA THR A 389 -5.94 24.99 -4.75
C THR A 389 -6.11 23.57 -4.21
N GLN A 390 -6.79 23.46 -3.07
CA GLN A 390 -7.41 22.21 -2.59
C GLN A 390 -8.88 22.11 -3.07
N PRO A 391 -9.42 20.92 -3.32
CA PRO A 391 -10.85 20.67 -3.15
C PRO A 391 -11.18 20.80 -1.66
N THR A 392 -12.12 21.65 -1.29
CA THR A 392 -12.51 21.83 0.12
C THR A 392 -13.30 20.62 0.61
N PRO A 393 -12.79 19.84 1.58
CA PRO A 393 -13.61 18.85 2.27
C PRO A 393 -14.79 19.57 2.95
N ASP A 394 -15.91 18.89 3.12
CA ASP A 394 -16.96 19.42 3.97
C ASP A 394 -16.47 19.53 5.43
N ALA A 395 -17.13 20.36 6.24
CA ALA A 395 -16.69 20.66 7.60
C ALA A 395 -16.63 19.41 8.50
N THR A 396 -17.44 18.39 8.21
CA THR A 396 -17.48 17.13 8.95
C THR A 396 -16.26 16.27 8.64
N ALA A 397 -15.91 16.11 7.35
CA ALA A 397 -14.73 15.40 6.92
C ALA A 397 -13.45 16.08 7.43
N LEU A 398 -13.41 17.41 7.38
CA LEU A 398 -12.28 18.20 7.86
C LEU A 398 -12.09 18.08 9.38
N SER A 399 -13.19 18.08 10.15
CA SER A 399 -13.17 17.85 11.60
C SER A 399 -12.69 16.44 11.96
N ALA A 400 -13.18 15.43 11.24
CA ALA A 400 -12.75 14.04 11.45
C ALA A 400 -11.26 13.85 11.13
N GLN A 401 -10.78 14.46 10.05
CA GLN A 401 -9.37 14.42 9.67
C GLN A 401 -8.49 15.14 10.70
N ALA A 402 -8.89 16.35 11.13
CA ALA A 402 -8.18 17.09 12.18
C ALA A 402 -8.09 16.30 13.49
N LYS A 403 -9.16 15.60 13.87
CA LYS A 403 -9.16 14.71 15.04
C LYS A 403 -8.16 13.56 14.87
N LEU A 404 -8.16 12.88 13.73
CA LEU A 404 -7.24 11.76 13.46
C LEU A 404 -5.77 12.18 13.46
N ASP A 405 -5.45 13.30 12.82
CA ASP A 405 -4.07 13.79 12.76
C ASP A 405 -3.59 14.28 14.12
N LEU A 406 -4.46 14.95 14.89
CA LEU A 406 -4.16 15.34 16.27
C LEU A 406 -3.89 14.12 17.17
N ARG A 407 -4.67 13.03 17.02
CA ARG A 407 -4.41 11.78 17.74
C ARG A 407 -3.05 11.17 17.38
N ARG A 408 -2.73 11.13 16.09
CA ARG A 408 -1.46 10.56 15.60
C ARG A 408 -0.26 11.31 16.16
N GLU A 409 -0.32 12.63 16.16
CA GLU A 409 0.75 13.50 16.66
C GLU A 409 0.86 13.45 18.20
N LEU A 410 -0.26 13.44 18.93
CA LEU A 410 -0.23 13.32 20.39
C LEU A 410 0.28 11.95 20.87
N LEU A 411 0.11 10.88 20.09
CA LEU A 411 0.63 9.54 20.38
C LEU A 411 2.10 9.35 20.01
N SER A 412 2.62 10.10 19.02
CA SER A 412 4.00 9.97 18.55
C SER A 412 4.97 10.70 19.48
N GLU A 413 4.69 11.96 19.81
CA GLU A 413 5.48 12.82 20.68
C GLU A 413 4.56 13.73 21.51
N PRO A 414 4.30 13.41 22.79
CA PRO A 414 3.32 14.12 23.62
C PRO A 414 3.57 15.63 23.83
N ASP A 415 4.82 16.07 23.75
CA ASP A 415 5.22 17.49 23.87
C ASP A 415 5.15 18.26 22.54
N HIS A 416 4.71 17.61 21.46
CA HIS A 416 4.84 18.08 20.09
C HIS A 416 3.80 19.10 19.67
N ILE A 417 2.60 19.05 20.25
CA ILE A 417 1.53 20.00 19.96
C ILE A 417 1.08 20.62 21.29
N THR A 418 1.34 21.91 21.45
CA THR A 418 0.78 22.73 22.54
C THR A 418 -0.32 23.61 21.98
N ILE A 419 -1.53 23.48 22.52
CA ILE A 419 -2.64 24.36 22.15
C ILE A 419 -2.85 25.30 23.33
N ASP A 420 -2.41 26.54 23.18
CA ASP A 420 -2.63 27.60 24.16
C ASP A 420 -4.07 28.09 23.98
N MET A 421 -4.98 27.41 24.69
CA MET A 421 -6.39 27.79 24.71
C MET A 421 -6.59 28.93 25.70
N PRO A 422 -7.12 30.09 25.27
CA PRO A 422 -7.32 31.21 26.18
C PRO A 422 -8.31 30.82 27.27
N ASN A 423 -7.97 31.12 28.54
CA ASN A 423 -8.85 30.95 29.71
C ASN A 423 -10.21 31.67 29.59
N ARG A 424 -10.38 32.53 28.58
CA ARG A 424 -11.60 33.29 28.27
C ARG A 424 -12.41 32.67 27.12
N SER A 425 -12.36 31.35 26.93
CA SER A 425 -13.29 30.63 26.06
C SER A 425 -14.74 31.08 26.30
N ALA A 426 -15.55 31.17 25.24
CA ALA A 426 -16.98 31.45 25.34
C ALA A 426 -17.72 30.40 26.20
N ASP A 427 -17.14 29.21 26.34
CA ASP A 427 -17.57 28.16 27.27
C ASP A 427 -16.38 27.72 28.18
N PRO A 428 -16.39 28.10 29.47
CA PRO A 428 -15.36 27.69 30.43
C PRO A 428 -15.27 26.17 30.65
N GLN A 429 -16.34 25.41 30.38
CA GLN A 429 -16.37 23.97 30.62
C GLN A 429 -15.47 23.21 29.65
N VAL A 430 -15.41 23.63 28.38
CA VAL A 430 -14.61 22.96 27.34
C VAL A 430 -13.11 23.19 27.55
N GLY A 431 -12.72 24.42 27.92
CA GLY A 431 -11.31 24.74 28.24
C GLY A 431 -10.81 23.99 29.48
N ASN A 432 -11.64 23.93 30.53
CA ASN A 432 -11.33 23.18 31.75
C ASN A 432 -11.20 21.67 31.48
N ALA A 433 -12.05 21.09 30.62
CA ALA A 433 -11.98 19.68 30.27
C ALA A 433 -10.65 19.31 29.60
N TYR A 434 -10.16 20.12 28.64
CA TYR A 434 -8.85 19.87 28.03
C TYR A 434 -7.71 20.00 29.04
N MET A 435 -7.71 21.04 29.87
CA MET A 435 -6.66 21.24 30.86
C MET A 435 -6.58 20.09 31.87
N GLN A 436 -7.71 19.53 32.27
CA GLN A 436 -7.78 18.35 33.15
C GLN A 436 -7.16 17.12 32.46
N VAL A 437 -7.52 16.87 31.21
CA VAL A 437 -7.00 15.73 30.44
C VAL A 437 -5.50 15.88 30.15
N ASP A 438 -5.05 17.07 29.72
CA ASP A 438 -3.63 17.37 29.46
C ASP A 438 -2.77 17.20 30.72
N LYS A 439 -3.25 17.68 31.87
CA LYS A 439 -2.57 17.51 33.16
C LYS A 439 -2.45 16.04 33.55
N ALA A 440 -3.52 15.27 33.39
CA ALA A 440 -3.51 13.83 33.65
C ALA A 440 -2.54 13.09 32.71
N TYR A 441 -2.54 13.46 31.42
CA TYR A 441 -1.69 12.87 30.40
C TYR A 441 -0.20 13.12 30.64
N LYS A 442 0.19 14.37 30.91
CA LYS A 442 1.59 14.75 31.22
C LYS A 442 2.11 14.07 32.48
N ALA A 443 1.33 14.10 33.57
CA ALA A 443 1.71 13.46 34.82
C ALA A 443 1.92 11.93 34.64
N LEU A 444 1.02 11.27 33.90
CA LEU A 444 1.13 9.84 33.59
C LEU A 444 2.37 9.53 32.74
N HIS A 445 2.65 10.36 31.74
CA HIS A 445 3.79 10.18 30.85
C HIS A 445 5.13 10.39 31.57
N GLU A 446 5.28 11.47 32.33
CA GLU A 446 6.49 11.76 33.11
C GLU A 446 6.81 10.60 34.06
N TRP A 447 5.80 10.12 34.78
CA TRP A 447 5.94 8.99 35.69
C TRP A 447 6.34 7.70 34.94
N ARG A 448 5.71 7.40 33.81
CA ARG A 448 6.05 6.24 32.98
C ARG A 448 7.49 6.31 32.48
N SER A 449 7.93 7.49 32.06
CA SER A 449 9.30 7.73 31.58
C SER A 449 10.32 7.45 32.68
N ALA A 450 10.08 7.99 33.88
CA ALA A 450 10.94 7.78 35.05
C ALA A 450 10.98 6.31 35.54
N ASN A 451 9.91 5.55 35.33
CA ASN A 451 9.73 4.19 35.86
C ASN A 451 9.76 3.09 34.79
N ARG A 452 10.31 3.37 33.60
CA ARG A 452 10.24 2.48 32.43
C ARG A 452 10.73 1.04 32.69
N ALA A 453 11.76 0.87 33.52
CA ALA A 453 12.32 -0.45 33.86
C ALA A 453 11.52 -1.22 34.93
N ALA A 454 10.59 -0.55 35.62
CA ALA A 454 9.84 -1.10 36.75
C ALA A 454 8.31 -1.19 36.48
N LEU A 455 7.87 -0.98 35.24
CA LEU A 455 6.47 -1.13 34.83
C LEU A 455 5.95 -2.54 35.16
N GLY A 456 4.72 -2.61 35.70
CA GLY A 456 4.12 -3.86 36.21
C GLY A 456 4.63 -4.32 37.57
N LYS A 457 5.52 -3.58 38.23
CA LYS A 457 6.03 -3.87 39.59
C LYS A 457 5.84 -2.73 40.58
N VAL A 458 5.47 -1.54 40.09
CA VAL A 458 5.31 -0.31 40.88
C VAL A 458 3.93 0.25 40.61
N ARG A 459 3.24 0.65 41.68
CA ARG A 459 1.91 1.25 41.62
C ARG A 459 1.97 2.72 41.18
N LEU A 460 0.90 3.16 40.53
CA LEU A 460 0.72 4.57 40.21
C LEU A 460 0.59 5.41 41.50
N PRO A 461 1.24 6.59 41.57
CA PRO A 461 1.06 7.53 42.67
C PRO A 461 -0.41 7.95 42.79
N LEU A 462 -0.89 8.11 44.03
CA LEU A 462 -2.27 8.53 44.33
C LEU A 462 -2.65 9.84 43.64
N GLU A 463 -1.70 10.76 43.46
CA GLU A 463 -1.91 12.03 42.76
C GLU A 463 -2.26 11.83 41.28
N ILE A 464 -1.62 10.87 40.60
CA ILE A 464 -1.92 10.55 39.19
C ILE A 464 -3.27 9.82 39.10
N CYS A 465 -3.55 8.93 40.06
CA CYS A 465 -4.84 8.24 40.12
C CYS A 465 -6.01 9.22 40.31
N ALA A 466 -5.84 10.26 41.14
CA ALA A 466 -6.85 11.32 41.31
C ALA A 466 -7.08 12.09 39.99
N LEU A 467 -6.02 12.46 39.27
CA LEU A 467 -6.13 13.12 37.96
C LEU A 467 -6.85 12.25 36.92
N LEU A 468 -6.57 10.96 36.89
CA LEU A 468 -7.25 10.02 35.96
C LEU A 468 -8.73 9.81 36.33
N GLN A 469 -9.08 9.85 37.62
CA GLN A 469 -10.46 9.77 38.09
C GLN A 469 -11.26 11.03 37.75
N GLU A 470 -10.65 12.22 37.87
CA GLU A 470 -11.27 13.50 37.48
C GLU A 470 -11.66 13.54 36.00
N VAL A 471 -10.92 12.82 35.15
CA VAL A 471 -11.16 12.76 33.70
C VAL A 471 -12.30 11.79 33.31
N ASP A 472 -12.83 10.97 34.23
CA ASP A 472 -13.96 10.03 34.04
C ASP A 472 -13.80 8.99 32.90
N LEU A 473 -12.74 8.17 32.96
CA LEU A 473 -12.36 7.15 31.96
C LEU A 473 -13.30 5.90 31.88
N LYS A 474 -14.62 6.05 32.02
CA LYS A 474 -15.61 4.95 32.20
C LYS A 474 -15.77 3.94 31.03
N GLY A 475 -15.01 4.03 29.95
CA GLY A 475 -15.28 3.33 28.69
C GLY A 475 -14.70 1.92 28.51
N GLN A 476 -13.65 1.50 29.23
CA GLN A 476 -12.89 0.28 28.87
C GLN A 476 -12.38 -0.56 30.05
N GLY A 477 -13.15 -0.67 31.14
CA GLY A 477 -12.89 -1.68 32.17
C GLY A 477 -11.82 -1.32 33.23
N PHE A 478 -11.51 -0.04 33.41
CA PHE A 478 -10.77 0.45 34.59
C PHE A 478 -11.74 1.17 35.53
N THR A 479 -11.89 0.64 36.73
CA THR A 479 -12.66 1.23 37.83
C THR A 479 -11.78 2.14 38.70
N ALA A 480 -12.40 2.99 39.52
CA ALA A 480 -11.66 3.80 40.51
C ALA A 480 -10.82 2.92 41.46
N GLU A 481 -11.28 1.70 41.73
CA GLU A 481 -10.59 0.69 42.55
C GLU A 481 -9.37 0.08 41.82
N ASP A 482 -9.46 -0.10 40.50
CA ASP A 482 -8.32 -0.59 39.69
C ASP A 482 -7.13 0.36 39.76
N PHE A 483 -7.35 1.67 39.69
CA PHE A 483 -6.28 2.66 39.82
C PHE A 483 -5.61 2.66 41.20
N ALA A 484 -6.30 2.22 42.26
CA ALA A 484 -5.77 2.19 43.61
C ALA A 484 -5.04 0.87 43.96
N ALA A 485 -5.44 -0.24 43.34
CA ALA A 485 -5.02 -1.58 43.77
C ALA A 485 -4.19 -2.37 42.75
N ARG A 486 -4.23 -2.00 41.46
CA ARG A 486 -3.63 -2.77 40.36
C ARG A 486 -2.25 -2.26 39.97
N ASP A 487 -1.35 -3.18 39.62
CA ASP A 487 -0.08 -2.86 38.98
C ASP A 487 -0.29 -2.73 37.46
N PHE A 488 0.11 -1.59 36.90
CA PHE A 488 -0.14 -1.27 35.48
C PHE A 488 1.01 -1.75 34.59
N THR A 489 0.67 -2.53 33.57
CA THR A 489 1.63 -3.02 32.57
C THR A 489 1.85 -1.99 31.45
N ALA A 490 2.90 -2.16 30.65
CA ALA A 490 3.14 -1.30 29.48
C ALA A 490 1.96 -1.26 28.49
N GLN A 491 1.17 -2.34 28.43
CA GLN A 491 -0.05 -2.42 27.62
C GLN A 491 -1.18 -1.59 28.22
N ASP A 492 -1.36 -1.64 29.55
CA ASP A 492 -2.37 -0.81 30.24
C ASP A 492 -2.06 0.69 30.07
N PHE A 493 -0.78 1.08 30.18
CA PHE A 493 -0.35 2.45 29.90
C PHE A 493 -0.65 2.90 28.46
N LYS A 494 -0.49 2.00 27.49
CA LYS A 494 -0.82 2.29 26.09
C LYS A 494 -2.32 2.56 25.93
N ILE A 495 -3.17 1.72 26.53
CA ILE A 495 -4.64 1.88 26.48
C ILE A 495 -5.07 3.20 27.12
N ILE A 496 -4.55 3.52 28.31
CA ILE A 496 -4.88 4.78 29.01
C ILE A 496 -4.41 5.99 28.20
N ALA A 497 -3.20 5.93 27.62
CA ALA A 497 -2.67 7.01 26.78
C ALA A 497 -3.53 7.22 25.51
N GLU A 498 -3.93 6.14 24.83
CA GLU A 498 -4.80 6.23 23.63
C GLU A 498 -6.15 6.87 23.95
N GLU A 499 -6.74 6.57 25.11
CA GLU A 499 -8.01 7.14 25.57
C GLU A 499 -7.87 8.62 25.99
N LEU A 500 -6.82 8.98 26.73
CA LEU A 500 -6.55 10.37 27.08
C LEU A 500 -6.33 11.22 25.82
N VAL A 501 -5.59 10.70 24.84
CA VAL A 501 -5.38 11.37 23.55
C VAL A 501 -6.69 11.53 22.77
N GLU A 502 -7.57 10.54 22.78
CA GLU A 502 -8.90 10.65 22.15
C GLU A 502 -9.71 11.79 22.77
N ARG A 503 -9.72 11.89 24.10
CA ARG A 503 -10.42 12.94 24.83
C ARG A 503 -9.81 14.33 24.63
N MET A 504 -8.48 14.42 24.59
CA MET A 504 -7.80 15.68 24.24
C MET A 504 -8.21 16.13 22.85
N ALA A 505 -8.23 15.21 21.87
CA ALA A 505 -8.63 15.54 20.51
C ALA A 505 -10.09 15.99 20.44
N ASP A 506 -11.00 15.31 21.15
CA ASP A 506 -12.41 15.71 21.24
C ASP A 506 -12.59 17.09 21.87
N ALA A 507 -11.90 17.37 22.98
CA ALA A 507 -11.98 18.66 23.65
C ALA A 507 -11.49 19.81 22.76
N VAL A 508 -10.42 19.59 21.98
CA VAL A 508 -9.88 20.56 21.02
C VAL A 508 -10.86 20.83 19.88
N ILE A 509 -11.46 19.79 19.30
CA ILE A 509 -12.47 19.94 18.23
C ILE A 509 -13.72 20.65 18.77
N ALA A 510 -14.18 20.28 19.96
CA ALA A 510 -15.29 20.96 20.63
C ALA A 510 -14.97 22.45 20.86
N TRP A 511 -13.77 22.77 21.33
CA TRP A 511 -13.33 24.15 21.54
C TRP A 511 -13.31 24.95 20.24
N ILE A 512 -12.81 24.37 19.13
CA ILE A 512 -12.83 25.04 17.81
C ILE A 512 -14.26 25.34 17.39
N ASN A 513 -15.17 24.39 17.55
CA ASN A 513 -16.57 24.56 17.17
C ASN A 513 -17.27 25.66 17.98
N VAL A 514 -16.92 25.82 19.25
CA VAL A 514 -17.48 26.86 20.14
C VAL A 514 -16.82 28.23 19.90
N THR A 515 -15.52 28.26 19.64
CA THR A 515 -14.72 29.50 19.57
C THR A 515 -14.81 30.19 18.21
N PHE A 516 -14.89 29.43 17.12
CA PHE A 516 -14.95 29.97 15.76
C PHE A 516 -16.38 29.88 15.22
N THR A 517 -17.16 30.93 15.47
CA THR A 517 -18.55 31.06 15.00
C THR A 517 -18.65 31.34 13.51
N ASP A 518 -17.60 31.89 12.90
CA ASP A 518 -17.47 32.09 11.46
C ASP A 518 -17.03 30.80 10.74
N ASP A 519 -17.84 30.33 9.79
CA ASP A 519 -17.61 29.09 9.05
C ASP A 519 -16.28 29.05 8.32
N VAL A 520 -15.84 30.19 7.77
CA VAL A 520 -14.60 30.29 7.00
C VAL A 520 -13.42 30.13 7.95
N MET A 521 -13.37 30.90 9.03
CA MET A 521 -12.31 30.83 10.04
C MET A 521 -12.27 29.48 10.75
N ARG A 522 -13.43 28.89 11.04
CA ARG A 522 -13.52 27.54 11.64
C ARG A 522 -12.90 26.49 10.72
N ARG A 523 -13.23 26.51 9.43
CA ARG A 523 -12.60 25.62 8.45
C ARG A 523 -11.10 25.87 8.34
N ARG A 524 -10.67 27.13 8.28
CA ARG A 524 -9.24 27.48 8.26
C ARG A 524 -8.50 26.96 9.49
N MET A 525 -9.13 26.98 10.66
CA MET A 525 -8.55 26.46 11.89
C MET A 525 -8.41 24.93 11.87
N LEU A 526 -9.43 24.22 11.39
CA LEU A 526 -9.36 22.76 11.21
C LEU A 526 -8.34 22.35 10.13
N GLU A 527 -8.24 23.12 9.04
CA GLU A 527 -7.19 22.98 8.03
C GLU A 527 -5.80 23.23 8.62
N ALA A 528 -5.64 24.22 9.50
CA ALA A 528 -4.37 24.49 10.15
C ALA A 528 -3.93 23.31 11.04
N LEU A 529 -4.87 22.63 11.72
CA LEU A 529 -4.56 21.42 12.48
C LEU A 529 -4.07 20.27 11.58
N THR A 530 -4.71 20.03 10.45
CA THR A 530 -4.31 18.95 9.51
C THR A 530 -3.02 19.30 8.76
N GLN A 531 -2.83 20.57 8.38
CA GLN A 531 -1.64 21.05 7.65
C GLN A 531 -0.44 21.32 8.55
N SER A 532 -0.66 21.47 9.87
CA SER A 532 0.42 21.48 10.86
C SER A 532 1.10 20.12 11.01
N GLY A 533 0.63 19.08 10.32
CA GLY A 533 1.34 17.83 10.09
C GLY A 533 2.58 17.97 9.17
N PRO A 534 3.32 16.89 8.91
CA PRO A 534 4.70 16.87 8.41
C PRO A 534 4.91 17.38 6.97
N GLY A 535 3.95 18.06 6.32
CA GLY A 535 3.93 18.27 4.87
C GLY A 535 4.29 19.68 4.38
N ALA A 536 3.60 20.74 4.81
CA ALA A 536 3.73 22.04 4.12
C ALA A 536 4.86 22.91 4.65
N THR A 537 4.82 23.28 5.93
CA THR A 537 5.85 24.13 6.55
C THR A 537 7.23 23.47 6.56
N ARG A 538 7.26 22.14 6.75
CA ARG A 538 8.49 21.33 6.68
C ARG A 538 9.14 21.39 5.29
N GLU A 539 8.35 21.28 4.22
CA GLU A 539 8.88 21.32 2.85
C GLU A 539 9.32 22.73 2.44
N VAL A 540 8.65 23.76 2.97
CA VAL A 540 9.11 25.16 2.82
C VAL A 540 10.46 25.35 3.49
N ILE A 541 10.63 24.87 4.73
CA ILE A 541 11.90 24.98 5.46
C ILE A 541 13.00 24.16 4.79
N LYS A 542 12.71 22.93 4.34
CA LYS A 542 13.64 22.11 3.52
C LYS A 542 14.10 22.83 2.25
N GLY A 543 13.21 23.59 1.62
CA GLY A 543 13.54 24.37 0.43
C GLY A 543 14.45 25.58 0.71
N TYR A 544 14.54 26.05 1.97
CA TYR A 544 15.32 27.22 2.35
C TYR A 544 16.65 26.92 3.05
N GLY A 545 16.82 25.73 3.62
CA GLY A 545 18.08 25.23 4.14
C GLY A 545 18.22 23.76 3.78
N ALA A 546 19.25 23.42 3.01
CA ALA A 546 19.53 22.09 2.45
C ALA A 546 19.86 21.03 3.52
N ILE A 547 18.92 20.78 4.43
CA ILE A 547 18.99 19.77 5.47
C ILE A 547 17.76 18.88 5.28
N ASP A 548 17.96 17.57 5.10
CA ASP A 548 16.83 16.64 5.13
C ASP A 548 16.31 16.52 6.57
N VAL A 549 15.30 17.33 6.90
CA VAL A 549 14.62 17.41 8.20
C VAL A 549 13.78 16.14 8.48
N ALA A 550 14.08 14.99 7.86
CA ALA A 550 13.26 13.78 7.97
C ALA A 550 13.24 13.09 9.33
N SER A 551 14.07 13.54 10.27
CA SER A 551 14.19 12.88 11.57
C SER A 551 14.40 13.82 12.74
N ILE A 552 14.15 15.14 12.59
CA ILE A 552 14.29 16.11 13.69
C ILE A 552 13.22 15.84 14.76
N GLY A 553 13.58 15.08 15.80
CA GLY A 553 12.85 15.09 17.07
C GLY A 553 13.05 16.43 17.82
N GLY A 554 12.16 16.76 18.75
CA GLY A 554 12.17 18.06 19.44
C GLY A 554 11.36 19.15 18.73
N ARG A 555 10.42 18.74 17.89
CA ARG A 555 9.46 19.63 17.22
C ARG A 555 8.37 20.02 18.21
N LYS A 556 8.06 21.32 18.27
CA LYS A 556 6.97 21.87 19.08
C LYS A 556 6.14 22.82 18.21
N VAL A 557 4.90 22.44 17.96
CA VAL A 557 3.88 23.27 17.33
C VAL A 557 3.06 23.91 18.44
N CYS A 558 3.03 25.24 18.48
CA CYS A 558 2.27 26.01 19.44
C CYS A 558 1.16 26.77 18.71
N ILE A 559 -0.10 26.48 19.05
CA ILE A 559 -1.26 27.20 18.53
C ILE A 559 -1.68 28.20 19.60
N LYS A 560 -1.47 29.48 19.35
CA LYS A 560 -1.93 30.59 20.21
C LYS A 560 -3.20 31.19 19.65
N CYS A 561 -4.23 31.31 20.48
CA CYS A 561 -5.49 31.93 20.09
C CYS A 561 -5.82 33.10 21.02
N ASP A 562 -5.78 34.31 20.49
CA ASP A 562 -6.15 35.53 21.22
C ASP A 562 -7.58 35.97 20.87
N LEU A 563 -8.43 36.06 21.89
CA LEU A 563 -9.80 36.55 21.75
C LEU A 563 -9.85 38.09 21.83
N PRO A 564 -10.64 38.76 20.99
CA PRO A 564 -10.77 40.22 21.01
C PRO A 564 -11.37 40.69 22.34
N LYS A 565 -10.81 41.79 22.90
CA LYS A 565 -11.21 42.35 24.21
C LYS A 565 -12.67 42.78 24.29
N SER A 566 -13.30 43.12 23.14
CA SER A 566 -14.69 43.57 23.04
C SER A 566 -15.70 42.44 22.79
N GLY A 567 -15.25 41.20 22.52
CA GLY A 567 -16.12 40.12 22.04
C GLY A 567 -16.60 40.28 20.60
N GLU A 568 -16.31 41.40 19.95
CA GLU A 568 -16.64 41.68 18.55
C GLU A 568 -15.40 41.50 17.65
N GLY A 569 -15.49 40.59 16.68
CA GLY A 569 -14.44 40.29 15.69
C GLY A 569 -13.92 38.84 15.76
N PRO A 570 -13.28 38.34 14.69
CA PRO A 570 -12.75 36.97 14.66
C PRO A 570 -11.56 36.80 15.61
N PRO A 571 -11.37 35.61 16.22
CA PRO A 571 -10.20 35.30 17.03
C PRO A 571 -8.91 35.47 16.21
N SER A 572 -7.87 36.03 16.82
CA SER A 572 -6.54 36.09 16.20
C SER A 572 -5.79 34.82 16.53
N VAL A 573 -5.54 33.98 15.53
CA VAL A 573 -4.80 32.72 15.72
C VAL A 573 -3.39 32.87 15.17
N MET A 574 -2.41 32.47 15.97
CA MET A 574 -1.00 32.38 15.62
C MET A 574 -0.55 30.92 15.76
N LEU A 575 -0.02 30.35 14.68
CA LEU A 575 0.62 29.05 14.65
C LEU A 575 2.13 29.25 14.67
N GLU A 576 2.76 28.90 15.78
CA GLU A 576 4.20 28.93 15.94
C GLU A 576 4.77 27.53 15.82
N HIS A 577 5.76 27.35 14.96
CA HIS A 577 6.54 26.14 14.90
C HIS A 577 7.92 26.41 15.45
N HIS A 578 8.33 25.58 16.40
CA HIS A 578 9.64 25.61 17.03
C HIS A 578 10.31 24.26 16.79
N TRP A 579 11.55 24.29 16.31
CA TRP A 579 12.40 23.13 16.19
C TRP A 579 13.73 23.46 16.82
N ASN A 580 14.11 22.76 17.88
CA ASN A 580 15.42 22.89 18.50
C ASN A 580 16.04 21.51 18.57
N ARG A 581 17.17 21.31 17.90
CA ARG A 581 17.88 20.03 17.95
C ARG A 581 19.39 20.21 17.89
N GLU A 582 20.07 19.47 18.74
CA GLU A 582 21.51 19.27 18.67
C GLU A 582 21.80 18.22 17.59
N PHE A 583 22.57 18.62 16.57
CA PHE A 583 23.10 17.74 15.55
C PHE A 583 24.16 16.84 16.19
N ASP A 584 23.82 15.56 16.31
CA ASP A 584 24.71 14.49 16.73
C ASP A 584 25.02 13.57 15.54
N PRO A 585 26.26 13.56 15.02
CA PRO A 585 26.64 12.71 13.89
C PRO A 585 26.53 11.19 14.20
N ASP A 586 26.50 10.77 15.47
CA ASP A 586 26.35 9.36 15.86
C ASP A 586 24.90 8.85 15.68
N SER A 587 23.92 9.74 15.48
CA SER A 587 22.50 9.37 15.31
C SER A 587 22.14 8.85 13.90
N GLY A 588 23.13 8.70 13.02
CA GLY A 588 22.96 8.17 11.66
C GLY A 588 22.30 9.13 10.68
N TYR A 589 22.13 10.40 11.06
CA TYR A 589 21.57 11.44 10.20
C TYR A 589 22.69 12.25 9.55
N ALA A 590 22.88 12.07 8.25
CA ALA A 590 23.76 12.93 7.46
C ALA A 590 23.05 14.24 7.12
N ILE A 591 23.75 15.37 7.22
CA ILE A 591 23.35 16.57 6.47
C ILE A 591 23.71 16.29 5.01
N ILE A 592 22.73 15.84 4.23
CA ILE A 592 22.92 15.57 2.80
C ILE A 592 22.90 16.91 2.06
N TRP A 593 24.08 17.40 1.71
CA TRP A 593 24.22 18.43 0.68
C TRP A 593 24.13 17.73 -0.68
N GLU A 594 23.15 18.10 -1.53
CA GLU A 594 22.91 17.39 -2.80
C GLU A 594 24.14 17.34 -3.72
N GLU A 595 24.20 16.27 -4.51
CA GLU A 595 25.24 15.97 -5.51
C GLU A 595 25.56 17.19 -6.39
N GLY A 596 26.79 17.69 -6.26
CA GLY A 596 27.34 18.76 -7.09
C GLY A 596 27.78 20.02 -6.33
N SER A 597 27.47 20.16 -5.04
CA SER A 597 28.00 21.28 -4.24
C SER A 597 29.37 20.93 -3.64
N THR A 598 30.45 21.30 -4.33
CA THR A 598 31.78 21.36 -3.73
C THR A 598 31.90 22.62 -2.87
N VAL A 599 31.47 22.56 -1.61
CA VAL A 599 31.89 23.54 -0.58
C VAL A 599 32.15 22.84 0.76
N SER A 600 33.36 22.32 0.89
CA SER A 600 34.34 22.41 1.99
C SER A 600 33.98 22.95 3.41
N GLU A 601 32.75 22.91 3.93
CA GLU A 601 32.50 23.31 5.35
C GLU A 601 31.76 22.27 6.19
N ALA A 602 31.14 21.24 5.59
CA ALA A 602 30.39 20.22 6.32
C ALA A 602 31.30 19.22 7.07
N ASP A 603 32.47 18.92 6.51
CA ASP A 603 33.43 17.98 7.09
C ASP A 603 34.08 18.53 8.38
N GLU A 604 33.97 19.82 8.68
CA GLU A 604 34.61 20.46 9.83
C GLU A 604 33.72 20.50 11.10
N ILE A 605 32.42 20.17 10.99
CA ILE A 605 31.42 20.36 12.06
C ILE A 605 31.28 19.08 12.90
N ALA A 606 31.70 19.13 14.16
CA ALA A 606 31.54 18.02 15.11
C ALA A 606 30.15 17.99 15.77
N SER A 607 29.54 19.16 16.02
CA SER A 607 28.14 19.30 16.42
C SER A 607 27.60 20.70 16.09
N ALA A 608 26.29 20.83 15.88
CA ALA A 608 25.62 22.11 15.63
C ALA A 608 24.22 22.14 16.25
N ASN A 609 23.83 23.26 16.85
CA ASN A 609 22.46 23.47 17.31
C ASN A 609 21.65 24.12 16.19
N LEU A 610 20.65 23.39 15.72
CA LEU A 610 19.71 23.85 14.71
C LEU A 610 18.45 24.33 15.41
N THR A 611 18.18 25.62 15.27
CA THR A 611 16.94 26.24 15.74
C THR A 611 16.16 26.80 14.56
N VAL A 612 14.90 26.38 14.44
CA VAL A 612 13.99 26.89 13.42
C VAL A 612 12.73 27.39 14.10
N PHE A 613 12.31 28.59 13.76
CA PHE A 613 11.10 29.22 14.25
C PHE A 613 10.30 29.78 13.08
N ALA A 614 8.99 29.58 13.10
CA ALA A 614 8.08 30.25 12.17
C ALA A 614 6.74 30.54 12.85
N ALA A 615 6.24 31.77 12.74
CA ALA A 615 4.96 32.22 13.26
C ALA A 615 4.02 32.62 12.12
N TRP A 616 2.87 31.97 12.04
CA TRP A 616 1.88 32.16 10.99
C TRP A 616 0.57 32.67 11.58
N ARG A 617 -0.02 33.70 11.00
CA ARG A 617 -1.33 34.19 11.39
C ARG A 617 -2.41 33.55 10.53
N LEU A 618 -3.47 33.06 11.15
CA LEU A 618 -4.65 32.60 10.44
C LEU A 618 -5.50 33.80 9.98
N THR A 619 -5.92 33.78 8.71
CA THR A 619 -6.83 34.78 8.12
C THR A 619 -7.91 34.06 7.30
N PRO A 620 -9.03 34.73 6.94
CA PRO A 620 -10.04 34.14 6.06
C PRO A 620 -9.48 33.68 4.70
N ALA A 621 -8.44 34.38 4.22
CA ALA A 621 -7.75 34.07 2.97
C ALA A 621 -6.74 32.92 3.07
N GLY A 622 -6.48 32.38 4.27
CA GLY A 622 -5.50 31.33 4.55
C GLY A 622 -4.50 31.75 5.64
N MET A 623 -3.33 31.10 5.68
CA MET A 623 -2.25 31.47 6.60
C MET A 623 -1.31 32.52 6.01
N GLU A 624 -0.97 33.52 6.82
CA GLU A 624 -0.05 34.60 6.50
C GLU A 624 1.17 34.49 7.41
N LEU A 625 2.38 34.33 6.84
CA LEU A 625 3.59 34.29 7.66
C LEU A 625 3.87 35.66 8.28
N ARG A 626 4.07 35.69 9.59
CA ARG A 626 4.43 36.90 10.35
C ARG A 626 5.92 37.00 10.61
N GLU A 627 6.53 35.89 10.98
CA GLU A 627 7.94 35.85 11.33
C GLU A 627 8.49 34.46 11.02
N ALA A 628 9.72 34.38 10.53
CA ALA A 628 10.48 33.15 10.58
C ALA A 628 11.94 33.45 10.86
N LYS A 629 12.56 32.57 11.64
CA LYS A 629 13.98 32.62 12.01
C LYS A 629 14.56 31.24 11.82
N PHE A 630 15.78 31.22 11.29
CA PHE A 630 16.59 30.02 11.19
C PHE A 630 17.95 30.39 11.75
N GLU A 631 18.39 29.69 12.79
CA GLU A 631 19.72 29.84 13.34
C GLU A 631 20.37 28.46 13.46
N ALA A 632 21.50 28.32 12.80
CA ALA A 632 22.36 27.16 12.92
C ALA A 632 23.66 27.61 13.59
N HIS A 633 23.85 27.21 14.83
CA HIS A 633 25.04 27.56 15.62
C HIS A 633 25.97 26.35 15.65
N VAL A 634 27.15 26.46 15.05
CA VAL A 634 28.19 25.42 15.15
C VAL A 634 28.64 25.36 16.61
N VAL A 635 28.39 24.22 17.26
CA VAL A 635 28.70 23.99 18.69
C VAL A 635 30.16 23.60 18.85
N SER A 636 30.76 22.90 17.89
CA SER A 636 32.20 22.64 17.82
C SER A 636 32.70 22.33 16.41
N ALA A 637 33.88 22.84 16.05
CA ALA A 637 34.69 22.38 14.92
C ALA A 637 35.85 21.54 15.45
N TRP A 638 36.32 20.51 14.75
CA TRP A 638 37.34 19.56 15.22
C TRP A 638 38.62 20.29 15.68
N PRO A 639 38.88 20.47 16.99
CA PRO A 639 40.07 21.17 17.46
C PRO A 639 41.38 20.48 17.02
N GLU A 640 41.30 19.18 16.76
CA GLU A 640 42.36 18.35 16.20
C GLU A 640 42.81 18.78 14.80
N ASP A 641 41.92 19.35 13.97
CA ASP A 641 42.29 19.79 12.62
C ASP A 641 43.23 20.99 12.67
N ALA A 642 42.95 21.95 13.55
CA ALA A 642 43.83 23.11 13.76
C ALA A 642 45.20 22.67 14.31
N ALA A 643 45.20 21.72 15.25
CA ALA A 643 46.42 21.15 15.82
C ALA A 643 47.23 20.36 14.77
N ALA A 644 46.58 19.49 13.99
CA ALA A 644 47.21 18.72 12.93
C ALA A 644 47.76 19.65 11.83
N LYS A 645 47.01 20.69 11.44
CA LYS A 645 47.44 21.70 10.46
C LYS A 645 48.70 22.45 10.88
N SER A 646 48.84 22.78 12.17
CA SER A 646 50.08 23.36 12.70
C SER A 646 51.28 22.43 12.47
N PHE A 647 51.14 21.14 12.79
CA PHE A 647 52.21 20.17 12.58
C PHE A 647 52.51 19.90 11.10
N MET A 648 51.50 19.96 10.22
CA MET A 648 51.69 19.85 8.77
C MET A 648 52.49 21.01 8.20
N LEU A 649 52.20 22.25 8.63
CA LEU A 649 52.97 23.44 8.22
C LEU A 649 54.45 23.33 8.61
N ASP A 650 54.73 22.70 9.76
CA ASP A 650 56.08 22.41 10.24
C ASP A 650 56.71 21.15 9.61
N ARG A 651 56.05 20.53 8.62
CA ARG A 651 56.45 19.26 7.96
C ARG A 651 56.63 18.07 8.91
N GLN A 652 55.89 18.05 10.02
CA GLN A 652 55.91 16.98 11.02
C GLN A 652 54.70 16.06 10.86
N LEU A 653 54.64 15.32 9.75
CA LEU A 653 53.52 14.46 9.38
C LEU A 653 53.15 13.45 10.49
N ASP A 654 54.13 12.74 11.05
CA ASP A 654 53.84 11.72 12.07
C ASP A 654 53.21 12.34 13.33
N LYS A 655 53.50 13.61 13.65
CA LYS A 655 52.83 14.32 14.75
C LYS A 655 51.42 14.75 14.37
N ALA A 656 51.20 15.22 13.15
CA ALA A 656 49.87 15.55 12.65
C ALA A 656 48.95 14.31 12.66
N VAL A 657 49.46 13.16 12.22
CA VAL A 657 48.71 11.89 12.27
C VAL A 657 48.45 11.44 13.71
N ASN A 658 49.44 11.57 14.60
CA ASN A 658 49.26 11.20 16.01
C ASN A 658 48.15 12.01 16.71
N VAL A 659 47.92 13.27 16.31
CA VAL A 659 46.79 14.07 16.81
C VAL A 659 45.47 13.34 16.53
N TYR A 660 45.26 12.89 15.29
CA TYR A 660 44.06 12.15 14.93
C TYR A 660 44.00 10.75 15.55
N MET A 661 45.12 10.05 15.69
CA MET A 661 45.14 8.73 16.35
C MET A 661 44.77 8.80 17.83
N GLU A 662 45.25 9.80 18.56
CA GLU A 662 44.88 9.99 19.98
C GLU A 662 43.42 10.42 20.12
N ALA A 663 42.91 11.24 19.20
CA ALA A 663 41.49 11.57 19.11
C ALA A 663 40.64 10.33 18.85
N ALA A 664 41.04 9.48 17.90
CA ALA A 664 40.36 8.23 17.57
C ALA A 664 40.28 7.28 18.78
N LYS A 665 41.38 7.12 19.54
CA LYS A 665 41.39 6.33 20.78
C LYS A 665 40.44 6.89 21.83
N THR A 666 40.41 8.21 21.98
CA THR A 666 39.54 8.89 22.95
C THR A 666 38.07 8.71 22.57
N PHE A 667 37.71 8.97 21.32
CA PHE A 667 36.35 8.75 20.80
C PHE A 667 35.91 7.29 20.92
N ASN A 668 36.80 6.34 20.64
CA ASN A 668 36.50 4.91 20.76
C ASN A 668 36.27 4.48 22.22
N ARG A 669 37.05 5.03 23.18
CA ARG A 669 36.82 4.83 24.62
C ARG A 669 35.46 5.38 25.05
N ASP A 670 35.09 6.52 24.52
CA ASP A 670 33.86 7.23 24.85
C ASP A 670 32.64 6.70 24.03
N ARG A 671 32.81 5.59 23.29
CA ARG A 671 31.81 4.92 22.44
C ARG A 671 31.25 5.76 21.28
N LYS A 672 31.96 6.82 20.89
CA LYS A 672 31.67 7.65 19.71
C LYS A 672 32.31 7.05 18.46
N HIS A 673 31.82 5.88 18.05
CA HIS A 673 32.48 5.06 17.05
C HIS A 673 32.55 5.73 15.67
N HIS A 674 31.57 6.53 15.25
CA HIS A 674 31.67 7.27 13.98
C HIS A 674 32.81 8.29 14.00
N LEU A 675 32.92 9.11 15.06
CA LEU A 675 34.01 10.09 15.19
C LEU A 675 35.38 9.43 15.29
N ALA A 676 35.47 8.28 15.96
CA ALA A 676 36.70 7.50 16.01
C ALA A 676 37.13 7.01 14.62
N ALA A 677 36.18 6.48 13.82
CA ALA A 677 36.45 6.05 12.46
C ALA A 677 36.84 7.22 11.54
N GLU A 678 36.16 8.37 11.65
CA GLU A 678 36.48 9.57 10.87
C GLU A 678 37.87 10.13 11.20
N ALA A 679 38.28 10.07 12.47
CA ALA A 679 39.64 10.42 12.87
C ALA A 679 40.69 9.51 12.20
N TYR A 680 40.43 8.20 12.11
CA TYR A 680 41.26 7.28 11.34
C TYR A 680 41.25 7.57 9.84
N MET A 681 40.10 7.94 9.25
CA MET A 681 40.02 8.35 7.84
C MET A 681 40.90 9.58 7.55
N ARG A 682 40.91 10.58 8.44
CA ARG A 682 41.76 11.78 8.32
C ARG A 682 43.24 11.44 8.41
N ALA A 683 43.61 10.60 9.37
CA ALA A 683 44.98 10.06 9.47
C ALA A 683 45.39 9.34 8.19
N ALA A 684 44.52 8.51 7.62
CA ALA A 684 44.76 7.78 6.38
C ALA A 684 44.97 8.72 5.18
N ARG A 685 44.14 9.76 5.04
CA ARG A 685 44.28 10.77 3.97
C ARG A 685 45.60 11.53 4.05
N LEU A 686 46.08 11.84 5.26
CA LEU A 686 47.40 12.45 5.45
C LEU A 686 48.53 11.52 4.96
N TYR A 687 48.47 10.23 5.30
CA TYR A 687 49.43 9.26 4.77
C TYR A 687 49.34 9.10 3.25
N MET A 688 48.14 9.15 2.68
CA MET A 688 47.95 9.12 1.21
C MET A 688 48.60 10.30 0.51
N GLY A 689 48.45 11.52 1.05
CA GLY A 689 49.05 12.74 0.48
C GLY A 689 50.58 12.73 0.46
N GLU A 690 51.20 12.02 1.39
CA GLU A 690 52.66 11.85 1.49
C GLU A 690 53.17 10.55 0.85
N ASN A 691 52.35 9.89 0.03
CA ASN A 691 52.67 8.63 -0.66
C ASN A 691 53.11 7.48 0.28
N ARG A 692 52.58 7.44 1.51
CA ARG A 692 52.78 6.35 2.48
C ARG A 692 51.59 5.40 2.43
N HIS A 693 51.37 4.75 1.27
CA HIS A 693 50.09 4.10 0.97
C HIS A 693 49.79 2.88 1.86
N THR A 694 50.77 2.04 2.20
CA THR A 694 50.57 0.91 3.13
C THR A 694 50.07 1.37 4.50
N LYS A 695 50.62 2.45 5.06
CA LYS A 695 50.17 3.02 6.35
C LYS A 695 48.80 3.67 6.24
N ALA A 696 48.46 4.23 5.08
CA ALA A 696 47.11 4.72 4.85
C ALA A 696 46.10 3.58 4.80
N ALA A 697 46.44 2.46 4.16
CA ALA A 697 45.59 1.27 4.09
C ALA A 697 45.30 0.71 5.49
N GLU A 698 46.32 0.59 6.35
CA GLU A 698 46.16 0.20 7.76
C GLU A 698 45.16 1.11 8.50
N MET A 699 45.26 2.43 8.32
CA MET A 699 44.34 3.38 8.97
C MET A 699 42.92 3.32 8.40
N TYR A 700 42.76 3.07 7.10
CA TYR A 700 41.44 2.85 6.49
C TYR A 700 40.79 1.55 6.98
N GLU A 701 41.55 0.48 7.15
CA GLU A 701 41.04 -0.77 7.74
C GLU A 701 40.61 -0.58 9.19
N GLU A 702 41.39 0.13 10.00
CA GLU A 702 41.01 0.47 11.39
C GLU A 702 39.73 1.32 11.41
N ALA A 703 39.59 2.31 10.51
CA ALA A 703 38.35 3.06 10.35
C ALA A 703 37.17 2.13 10.03
N ALA A 704 37.35 1.19 9.10
CA ALA A 704 36.32 0.23 8.71
C ALA A 704 35.88 -0.66 9.88
N GLN A 705 36.84 -1.18 10.67
CA GLN A 705 36.55 -2.00 11.85
C GLN A 705 35.79 -1.22 12.92
N VAL A 706 36.08 0.07 13.07
CA VAL A 706 35.36 0.94 14.00
C VAL A 706 33.95 1.26 13.48
N TYR A 707 33.77 1.52 12.18
CA TYR A 707 32.43 1.70 11.57
C TYR A 707 31.53 0.48 11.76
N LEU A 708 32.07 -0.74 11.70
CA LEU A 708 31.32 -1.97 11.96
C LEU A 708 30.80 -2.09 13.40
N LYS A 709 31.41 -1.38 14.37
CA LYS A 709 30.90 -1.29 15.75
C LYS A 709 29.72 -0.30 15.87
N ALA A 710 29.53 0.59 14.89
CA ALA A 710 28.57 1.69 14.89
C ALA A 710 27.30 1.42 14.04
N PRO A 711 26.89 0.16 13.84
CA PRO A 711 26.08 -0.28 12.69
C PRO A 711 26.27 0.37 11.30
N LEU A 712 27.38 1.07 11.03
CA LEU A 712 27.59 1.85 9.80
C LEU A 712 28.24 0.99 8.69
N THR A 713 27.47 0.01 8.20
CA THR A 713 27.97 -1.05 7.29
C THR A 713 28.41 -0.52 5.92
N VAL A 714 27.74 0.52 5.40
CA VAL A 714 28.07 1.12 4.09
C VAL A 714 29.36 1.93 4.19
N GLN A 715 29.53 2.73 5.24
CA GLN A 715 30.75 3.49 5.51
C GLN A 715 31.96 2.56 5.74
N ALA A 716 31.76 1.45 6.45
CA ALA A 716 32.78 0.42 6.61
C ALA A 716 33.22 -0.17 5.25
N ALA A 717 32.27 -0.47 4.36
CA ALA A 717 32.57 -0.98 3.02
C ALA A 717 33.35 0.06 2.18
N GLY A 718 32.98 1.35 2.27
CA GLY A 718 33.70 2.45 1.63
C GLY A 718 35.14 2.58 2.13
N ALA A 719 35.37 2.49 3.43
CA ALA A 719 36.71 2.52 4.02
C ALA A 719 37.58 1.33 3.54
N PHE A 720 37.01 0.13 3.40
CA PHE A 720 37.74 -1.00 2.80
C PHE A 720 38.06 -0.81 1.31
N VAL A 721 37.22 -0.10 0.54
CA VAL A 721 37.55 0.27 -0.85
C VAL A 721 38.76 1.21 -0.89
N GLU A 722 38.78 2.24 -0.04
CA GLU A 722 39.90 3.18 0.07
C GLU A 722 41.20 2.47 0.52
N ALA A 723 41.09 1.52 1.45
CA ALA A 723 42.20 0.66 1.85
C ALA A 723 42.75 -0.15 0.67
N ALA A 724 41.86 -0.75 -0.12
CA ALA A 724 42.25 -1.52 -1.30
C ALA A 724 42.93 -0.65 -2.38
N GLU A 725 42.45 0.57 -2.59
CA GLU A 725 43.07 1.54 -3.50
C GLU A 725 44.45 1.98 -3.00
N ALA A 726 44.63 2.18 -1.69
CA ALA A 726 45.92 2.48 -1.10
C ALA A 726 46.91 1.33 -1.30
N TYR A 727 46.54 0.08 -1.02
CA TYR A 727 47.40 -1.07 -1.29
C TYR A 727 47.79 -1.20 -2.77
N LEU A 728 46.87 -0.91 -3.71
CA LEU A 728 47.18 -0.96 -5.14
C LEU A 728 48.26 0.04 -5.55
N ARG A 729 48.31 1.23 -4.93
CA ARG A 729 49.36 2.23 -5.22
C ARG A 729 50.75 1.75 -4.81
N ASP A 730 50.85 0.87 -3.83
CA ASP A 730 52.10 0.20 -3.41
C ASP A 730 52.34 -1.15 -4.13
N ASN A 731 51.47 -1.55 -5.07
CA ASN A 731 51.48 -2.87 -5.71
C ASN A 731 51.28 -4.05 -4.74
N GLU A 732 50.68 -3.81 -3.57
CA GLU A 732 50.32 -4.83 -2.59
C GLU A 732 49.00 -5.52 -2.97
N TYR A 733 49.06 -6.36 -4.01
CA TYR A 733 47.87 -6.95 -4.62
C TYR A 733 47.05 -7.83 -3.67
N TRP A 734 47.68 -8.52 -2.71
CA TRP A 734 46.97 -9.41 -1.78
C TRP A 734 46.15 -8.63 -0.75
N GLY A 735 46.70 -7.55 -0.19
CA GLY A 735 45.95 -6.65 0.69
C GLY A 735 44.76 -6.02 -0.04
N ALA A 736 44.96 -5.58 -1.29
CA ALA A 736 43.88 -5.05 -2.12
C ALA A 736 42.77 -6.08 -2.40
N ILE A 737 43.14 -7.34 -2.66
CA ILE A 737 42.17 -8.43 -2.88
C ILE A 737 41.31 -8.67 -1.64
N GLU A 738 41.92 -8.75 -0.45
CA GLU A 738 41.18 -8.98 0.80
C GLU A 738 40.24 -7.82 1.13
N ALA A 739 40.72 -6.59 0.97
CA ALA A 739 39.95 -5.38 1.22
C ALA A 739 38.77 -5.23 0.24
N TYR A 740 38.96 -5.39 -1.08
CA TYR A 740 37.85 -5.34 -2.06
C TYR A 740 36.84 -6.45 -1.85
N LYS A 741 37.29 -7.67 -1.53
CA LYS A 741 36.39 -8.79 -1.25
C LYS A 741 35.52 -8.50 -0.04
N THR A 742 36.12 -7.99 1.03
CA THR A 742 35.40 -7.61 2.26
C THR A 742 34.40 -6.47 1.99
N ALA A 743 34.81 -5.45 1.24
CA ALA A 743 33.91 -4.36 0.82
C ALA A 743 32.70 -4.87 0.03
N ALA A 744 32.92 -5.74 -0.97
CA ALA A 744 31.84 -6.30 -1.78
C ALA A 744 30.84 -7.12 -0.94
N GLU A 745 31.33 -7.93 0.01
CA GLU A 745 30.48 -8.67 0.94
C GLU A 745 29.64 -7.74 1.84
N LEU A 746 30.24 -6.66 2.35
CA LEU A 746 29.55 -5.68 3.19
C LEU A 746 28.49 -4.88 2.42
N TYR A 747 28.82 -4.39 1.22
CA TYR A 747 27.84 -3.73 0.35
C TYR A 747 26.66 -4.66 0.02
N LYS A 748 26.93 -5.94 -0.26
CA LYS A 748 25.87 -6.93 -0.50
C LYS A 748 24.99 -7.15 0.72
N ARG A 749 25.56 -7.23 1.94
CA ARG A 749 24.80 -7.32 3.19
C ARG A 749 23.95 -6.07 3.45
N ALA A 750 24.43 -4.90 3.04
CA ALA A 750 23.73 -3.63 3.17
C ALA A 750 22.69 -3.37 2.05
N GLY A 751 22.52 -4.29 1.09
CA GLY A 751 21.61 -4.13 -0.05
C GLY A 751 22.09 -3.15 -1.13
N GLN A 752 23.35 -2.71 -1.07
CA GLN A 752 23.98 -1.82 -2.06
C GLN A 752 24.52 -2.64 -3.24
N THR A 753 23.63 -3.07 -4.12
CA THR A 753 23.96 -3.99 -5.23
C THR A 753 24.95 -3.39 -6.23
N ASP A 754 24.81 -2.10 -6.54
CA ASP A 754 25.67 -1.43 -7.52
C ASP A 754 27.10 -1.24 -7.01
N ASP A 755 27.25 -0.85 -5.74
CA ASP A 755 28.57 -0.67 -5.14
C ASP A 755 29.26 -2.00 -4.85
N ALA A 756 28.50 -3.05 -4.49
CA ALA A 756 29.01 -4.41 -4.43
C ALA A 756 29.55 -4.87 -5.80
N ALA A 757 28.83 -4.55 -6.89
CA ALA A 757 29.26 -4.87 -8.24
C ALA A 757 30.51 -4.09 -8.66
N LYS A 758 30.61 -2.80 -8.35
CA LYS A 758 31.81 -1.99 -8.61
C LYS A 758 33.03 -2.54 -7.84
N ALA A 759 32.87 -2.88 -6.57
CA ALA A 759 33.93 -3.47 -5.76
C ALA A 759 34.38 -4.83 -6.33
N THR A 760 33.43 -5.67 -6.76
CA THR A 760 33.70 -6.97 -7.39
C THR A 760 34.40 -6.82 -8.75
N TRP A 761 34.06 -5.80 -9.53
CA TRP A 761 34.75 -5.48 -10.79
C TRP A 761 36.19 -5.06 -10.57
N LYS A 762 36.43 -4.17 -9.60
CA LYS A 762 37.77 -3.75 -9.19
C LYS A 762 38.57 -4.96 -8.67
N LEU A 763 37.96 -5.84 -7.88
CA LEU A 763 38.57 -7.10 -7.42
C LEU A 763 39.06 -7.97 -8.58
N ALA A 764 38.27 -8.13 -9.65
CA ALA A 764 38.68 -8.88 -10.83
C ALA A 764 39.89 -8.25 -11.54
N ALA A 765 39.92 -6.91 -11.63
CA ALA A 765 41.07 -6.19 -12.19
C ALA A 765 42.34 -6.44 -11.35
N VAL A 766 42.23 -6.42 -10.01
CA VAL A 766 43.36 -6.74 -9.12
C VAL A 766 43.84 -8.18 -9.31
N TYR A 767 42.93 -9.16 -9.44
CA TYR A 767 43.33 -10.54 -9.73
C TYR A 767 44.12 -10.67 -11.03
N THR A 768 43.74 -9.92 -12.08
CA THR A 768 44.52 -9.86 -13.33
C THR A 768 45.93 -9.34 -13.09
N HIS A 769 46.08 -8.22 -12.36
CA HIS A 769 47.40 -7.66 -12.03
C HIS A 769 48.22 -8.58 -11.11
N ALA A 770 47.58 -9.35 -10.24
CA ALA A 770 48.20 -10.34 -9.37
C ALA A 770 48.60 -11.66 -10.09
N GLY A 771 48.37 -11.78 -11.40
CA GLY A 771 48.66 -12.99 -12.17
C GLY A 771 47.66 -14.14 -11.96
N ARG A 772 46.49 -13.86 -11.41
CA ARG A 772 45.38 -14.81 -11.13
C ARG A 772 44.26 -14.65 -12.15
N ALA A 773 44.61 -14.86 -13.42
CA ALA A 773 43.66 -14.76 -14.53
C ALA A 773 42.48 -15.73 -14.39
N ASP A 774 42.69 -16.89 -13.76
CA ASP A 774 41.65 -17.88 -13.45
C ASP A 774 40.46 -17.27 -12.70
N LYS A 775 40.75 -16.54 -11.61
CA LYS A 775 39.74 -15.92 -10.76
C LYS A 775 39.12 -14.67 -11.40
N ALA A 776 39.92 -13.90 -12.14
CA ALA A 776 39.41 -12.73 -12.85
C ALA A 776 38.41 -13.14 -13.94
N THR A 777 38.72 -14.19 -14.71
CA THR A 777 37.83 -14.75 -15.74
C THR A 777 36.51 -15.22 -15.16
N GLU A 778 36.50 -15.90 -14.01
CA GLU A 778 35.27 -16.31 -13.32
C GLU A 778 34.39 -15.10 -13.01
N ILE A 779 34.93 -14.09 -12.32
CA ILE A 779 34.18 -12.90 -11.90
C ILE A 779 33.64 -12.11 -13.10
N TYR A 780 34.47 -11.89 -14.13
CA TYR A 780 34.05 -11.17 -15.33
C TYR A 780 33.01 -11.95 -16.14
N SER A 781 33.09 -13.28 -16.18
CA SER A 781 32.10 -14.10 -16.88
C SER A 781 30.76 -14.10 -16.16
N ASP A 782 30.74 -14.24 -14.83
CA ASP A 782 29.53 -14.20 -14.03
C ASP A 782 28.83 -12.84 -14.16
N ARG A 783 29.60 -11.75 -14.13
CA ARG A 783 29.06 -10.40 -14.34
C ARG A 783 28.56 -10.20 -15.76
N GLY A 784 29.26 -10.76 -16.73
CA GLY A 784 28.84 -10.81 -18.13
C GLY A 784 27.48 -11.50 -18.28
N ASP A 785 27.27 -12.65 -17.64
CA ASP A 785 26.02 -13.41 -17.65
C ASP A 785 24.88 -12.58 -17.01
N GLU A 786 25.13 -11.88 -15.89
CA GLU A 786 24.16 -11.00 -15.24
C GLU A 786 23.72 -9.82 -16.14
N TYR A 787 24.67 -9.19 -16.84
CA TYR A 787 24.36 -8.15 -17.81
C TYR A 787 23.50 -8.64 -18.97
N VAL A 788 23.63 -9.90 -19.38
CA VAL A 788 22.73 -10.50 -20.39
C VAL A 788 21.31 -10.58 -19.85
N CYS A 789 21.12 -11.09 -18.63
CA CYS A 789 19.79 -11.23 -18.02
C CYS A 789 19.07 -9.89 -17.84
N THR A 790 19.81 -8.80 -17.68
CA THR A 790 19.27 -7.43 -17.55
C THR A 790 19.16 -6.67 -18.88
N GLY A 791 19.63 -7.26 -19.99
CA GLY A 791 19.55 -6.66 -21.33
C GLY A 791 20.69 -5.68 -21.68
N HIS A 792 21.72 -5.58 -20.85
CA HIS A 792 22.90 -4.72 -21.06
C HIS A 792 23.99 -5.40 -21.89
N TYR A 793 23.69 -5.74 -23.14
CA TYR A 793 24.57 -6.57 -23.99
C TYR A 793 25.94 -5.96 -24.29
N GLU A 794 26.07 -4.64 -24.39
CA GLU A 794 27.37 -3.98 -24.63
C GLU A 794 28.32 -4.15 -23.43
N GLN A 795 27.80 -3.97 -22.22
CA GLN A 795 28.55 -4.18 -20.97
C GLN A 795 28.90 -5.65 -20.78
N SER A 796 28.02 -6.56 -21.20
CA SER A 796 28.29 -8.00 -21.21
C SER A 796 29.46 -8.36 -22.16
N LEU A 797 29.51 -7.78 -23.36
CA LEU A 797 30.62 -7.97 -24.29
C LEU A 797 31.95 -7.46 -23.71
N GLU A 798 31.94 -6.29 -23.07
CA GLU A 798 33.12 -5.75 -22.39
C GLU A 798 33.61 -6.68 -21.28
N ALA A 799 32.70 -7.18 -20.45
CA ALA A 799 33.02 -8.13 -19.38
C ALA A 799 33.64 -9.43 -19.94
N TYR A 800 33.04 -10.03 -20.98
CA TYR A 800 33.62 -11.24 -21.59
C TYR A 800 34.98 -11.01 -22.26
N ARG A 801 35.20 -9.84 -22.86
CA ARG A 801 36.53 -9.48 -23.40
C ARG A 801 37.56 -9.41 -22.28
N LEU A 802 37.22 -8.81 -21.14
CA LEU A 802 38.08 -8.77 -19.96
C LEU A 802 38.29 -10.15 -19.34
N ALA A 803 37.33 -11.05 -19.48
CA ALA A 803 37.49 -12.47 -19.13
C ALA A 803 38.41 -13.25 -20.10
N GLY A 804 38.85 -12.63 -21.20
CA GLY A 804 39.75 -13.20 -22.20
C GLY A 804 39.06 -13.89 -23.39
N LEU A 805 37.74 -13.72 -23.54
CA LEU A 805 36.99 -14.29 -24.68
C LEU A 805 37.17 -13.43 -25.93
N THR A 806 37.19 -14.09 -27.10
CA THR A 806 37.08 -13.39 -28.39
C THR A 806 35.66 -12.88 -28.62
N ASP A 807 35.47 -11.88 -29.47
CA ASP A 807 34.13 -11.37 -29.83
C ASP A 807 33.17 -12.49 -30.27
N GLN A 808 33.68 -13.46 -31.03
CA GLN A 808 32.90 -14.61 -31.44
C GLN A 808 32.44 -15.47 -30.25
N GLN A 809 33.34 -15.76 -29.32
CA GLN A 809 33.04 -16.53 -28.10
C GLN A 809 32.10 -15.75 -27.17
N ALA A 810 32.26 -14.43 -27.07
CA ALA A 810 31.40 -13.56 -26.30
C ALA A 810 29.98 -13.52 -26.87
N TYR A 811 29.81 -13.36 -28.19
CA TYR A 811 28.50 -13.46 -28.83
C TYR A 811 27.86 -14.84 -28.64
N GLN A 812 28.64 -15.90 -28.72
CA GLN A 812 28.16 -17.25 -28.43
C GLN A 812 27.70 -17.37 -26.97
N ARG A 813 28.46 -16.83 -26.00
CA ARG A 813 28.09 -16.87 -24.59
C ARG A 813 26.79 -16.11 -24.32
N ILE A 814 26.67 -14.88 -24.84
CA ILE A 814 25.42 -14.09 -24.75
C ILE A 814 24.25 -14.90 -25.30
N ALA A 815 24.41 -15.49 -26.49
CA ALA A 815 23.35 -16.29 -27.10
C ALA A 815 22.97 -17.51 -26.24
N THR A 816 23.95 -18.18 -25.61
CA THR A 816 23.67 -19.32 -24.73
C THR A 816 22.91 -18.93 -23.46
N VAL A 817 23.23 -17.79 -22.86
CA VAL A 817 22.52 -17.28 -21.67
C VAL A 817 21.09 -16.85 -22.05
N CYS A 818 20.91 -16.12 -23.14
CA CYS A 818 19.58 -15.78 -23.66
C CYS A 818 18.73 -17.03 -23.97
N MET A 819 19.33 -18.11 -24.47
CA MET A 819 18.62 -19.39 -24.67
C MET A 819 18.12 -19.99 -23.36
N GLN A 820 18.92 -19.94 -22.29
CA GLN A 820 18.56 -20.46 -20.98
C GLN A 820 17.43 -19.65 -20.34
N ASP A 821 17.44 -18.33 -20.52
CA ASP A 821 16.40 -17.42 -20.05
C ASP A 821 15.16 -17.36 -20.97
N ARG A 822 15.11 -18.22 -22.01
CA ARG A 822 14.02 -18.30 -23.00
C ARG A 822 13.81 -17.02 -23.84
N GLN A 823 14.81 -16.16 -23.90
CA GLN A 823 14.88 -15.01 -24.79
C GLN A 823 15.32 -15.45 -26.20
N TYR A 824 14.50 -16.28 -26.84
CA TYR A 824 14.87 -17.01 -28.07
C TYR A 824 15.16 -16.10 -29.27
N GLU A 825 14.54 -14.91 -29.34
CA GLU A 825 14.78 -13.96 -30.43
C GLU A 825 16.19 -13.34 -30.34
N GLU A 826 16.56 -12.83 -29.17
CA GLU A 826 17.89 -12.24 -28.94
C GLU A 826 18.98 -13.32 -29.01
N ALA A 827 18.72 -14.51 -28.48
CA ALA A 827 19.59 -15.66 -28.66
C ALA A 827 19.90 -15.94 -30.15
N ALA A 828 18.87 -15.94 -31.01
CA ALA A 828 19.06 -16.18 -32.44
C ALA A 828 19.90 -15.08 -33.11
N ARG A 829 19.68 -13.81 -32.74
CA ARG A 829 20.46 -12.66 -33.25
C ARG A 829 21.93 -12.77 -32.87
N PHE A 830 22.24 -13.11 -31.62
CA PHE A 830 23.63 -13.24 -31.16
C PHE A 830 24.32 -14.49 -31.71
N TYR A 831 23.62 -15.62 -31.88
CA TYR A 831 24.18 -16.77 -32.61
C TYR A 831 24.54 -16.43 -34.05
N MET A 832 23.71 -15.64 -34.75
CA MET A 832 24.05 -15.16 -36.10
C MET A 832 25.30 -14.28 -36.11
N ARG A 833 25.44 -13.37 -35.13
CA ARG A 833 26.67 -12.54 -34.98
C ARG A 833 27.91 -13.38 -34.65
N ALA A 834 27.74 -14.51 -33.95
CA ALA A 834 28.80 -15.48 -33.70
C ALA A 834 29.11 -16.39 -34.92
N GLY A 835 28.38 -16.28 -36.03
CA GLY A 835 28.50 -17.16 -37.20
C GLY A 835 27.88 -18.55 -37.02
N LEU A 836 27.10 -18.76 -35.96
CA LEU A 836 26.50 -20.03 -35.56
C LEU A 836 25.07 -20.16 -36.09
N THR A 837 24.96 -20.33 -37.41
CA THR A 837 23.66 -20.31 -38.13
C THR A 837 22.71 -21.43 -37.70
N ARG A 838 23.23 -22.62 -37.38
CA ARG A 838 22.39 -23.77 -36.98
C ARG A 838 21.76 -23.56 -35.61
N GLU A 839 22.50 -22.95 -34.70
CA GLU A 839 22.08 -22.59 -33.34
C GLU A 839 21.03 -21.48 -33.39
N ALA A 840 21.20 -20.49 -34.28
CA ALA A 840 20.20 -19.47 -34.55
C ALA A 840 18.89 -20.06 -35.11
N GLU A 841 18.97 -20.98 -36.08
CA GLU A 841 17.80 -21.69 -36.62
C GLU A 841 17.06 -22.46 -35.50
N ARG A 842 17.80 -23.10 -34.58
CA ARG A 842 17.23 -23.78 -33.41
C ARG A 842 16.52 -22.82 -32.46
N ALA A 843 17.10 -21.66 -32.20
CA ALA A 843 16.49 -20.63 -31.36
C ALA A 843 15.18 -20.10 -31.98
N TYR A 844 15.18 -19.79 -33.28
CA TYR A 844 13.98 -19.37 -34.00
C TYR A 844 12.87 -20.42 -33.99
N ARG A 845 13.22 -21.71 -34.09
CA ARG A 845 12.25 -22.79 -33.94
C ARG A 845 11.61 -22.79 -32.55
N MET A 846 12.41 -22.68 -31.48
CA MET A 846 11.89 -22.65 -30.11
C MET A 846 10.96 -21.46 -29.86
N LEU A 847 11.27 -20.29 -30.44
CA LEU A 847 10.39 -19.12 -30.43
C LEU A 847 9.05 -19.44 -31.13
N ALA A 848 9.11 -20.03 -32.33
CA ALA A 848 7.94 -20.36 -33.13
C ALA A 848 7.03 -21.39 -32.43
N ASP A 849 7.63 -22.47 -31.90
CA ASP A 849 6.92 -23.53 -31.16
C ASP A 849 6.20 -22.92 -29.93
N GLY A 850 6.85 -22.01 -29.21
CA GLY A 850 6.26 -21.30 -28.07
C GLY A 850 5.08 -20.39 -28.44
N LEU A 851 5.19 -19.64 -29.54
CA LEU A 851 4.11 -18.78 -30.05
C LEU A 851 2.89 -19.60 -30.50
N VAL A 852 3.12 -20.74 -31.15
CA VAL A 852 2.05 -21.70 -31.51
C VAL A 852 1.37 -22.24 -30.27
N ALA A 853 2.13 -22.66 -29.25
CA ALA A 853 1.56 -23.16 -27.98
C ALA A 853 0.70 -22.10 -27.26
N ALA A 854 1.04 -20.81 -27.43
CA ALA A 854 0.27 -19.68 -26.92
C ALA A 854 -0.90 -19.25 -27.83
N GLY A 855 -1.14 -19.92 -28.96
CA GLY A 855 -2.20 -19.59 -29.92
C GLY A 855 -1.92 -18.39 -30.83
N ARG A 856 -0.70 -17.86 -30.83
CA ARG A 856 -0.25 -16.68 -31.62
C ARG A 856 0.32 -17.12 -32.97
N TYR A 857 -0.49 -17.79 -33.78
CA TYR A 857 -0.05 -18.42 -35.03
C TYR A 857 0.54 -17.46 -36.07
N ALA A 858 -0.04 -16.26 -36.22
CA ALA A 858 0.44 -15.26 -37.18
C ALA A 858 1.88 -14.82 -36.90
N GLU A 859 2.24 -14.74 -35.62
CA GLU A 859 3.56 -14.31 -35.17
C GLU A 859 4.60 -15.43 -35.26
N ALA A 860 4.17 -16.70 -35.29
CA ALA A 860 5.04 -17.86 -35.43
C ALA A 860 5.54 -18.10 -36.88
N VAL A 861 4.88 -17.53 -37.89
CA VAL A 861 5.20 -17.74 -39.32
C VAL A 861 6.63 -17.29 -39.66
N MET A 862 7.01 -16.08 -39.27
CA MET A 862 8.33 -15.53 -39.58
C MET A 862 9.47 -16.28 -38.86
N PRO A 863 9.37 -16.58 -37.55
CA PRO A 863 10.33 -17.44 -36.86
C PRO A 863 10.49 -18.83 -37.51
N TYR A 864 9.40 -19.51 -37.92
CA TYR A 864 9.54 -20.78 -38.65
C TYR A 864 10.23 -20.65 -40.00
N ARG A 865 10.01 -19.55 -40.73
CA ARG A 865 10.73 -19.28 -41.99
C ARG A 865 12.22 -19.06 -41.74
N LEU A 866 12.58 -18.31 -40.70
CA LEU A 866 13.97 -18.10 -40.28
C LEU A 866 14.62 -19.39 -39.77
N ALA A 867 13.84 -20.30 -39.18
CA ALA A 867 14.26 -21.66 -38.83
C ALA A 867 14.26 -22.65 -40.01
N ARG A 868 13.99 -22.19 -41.25
CA ARG A 868 13.87 -23.00 -42.48
C ARG A 868 12.77 -24.09 -42.45
N MET A 869 11.79 -23.97 -41.57
CA MET A 869 10.65 -24.89 -41.44
C MET A 869 9.45 -24.42 -42.26
N ARG A 870 9.58 -24.45 -43.59
CA ARG A 870 8.56 -23.93 -44.52
C ARG A 870 7.18 -24.58 -44.37
N GLY A 871 7.12 -25.88 -44.07
CA GLY A 871 5.86 -26.59 -43.83
C GLY A 871 5.12 -26.09 -42.59
N HIS A 872 5.83 -25.94 -41.47
CA HIS A 872 5.22 -25.45 -40.22
C HIS A 872 4.85 -23.97 -40.30
N ALA A 873 5.60 -23.18 -41.08
CA ALA A 873 5.22 -21.79 -41.38
C ALA A 873 3.91 -21.70 -42.18
N ALA A 874 3.68 -22.61 -43.14
CA ALA A 874 2.45 -22.65 -43.92
C ALA A 874 1.26 -23.09 -43.05
N GLU A 875 1.43 -24.11 -42.22
CA GLU A 875 0.42 -24.58 -41.27
C GLU A 875 0.03 -23.48 -40.25
N ALA A 876 1.01 -22.76 -39.71
CA ALA A 876 0.76 -21.64 -38.80
C ALA A 876 0.01 -20.48 -39.50
N ASP A 877 0.34 -20.18 -40.76
CA ASP A 877 -0.34 -19.13 -41.54
C ASP A 877 -1.80 -19.51 -41.85
N GLU A 878 -2.06 -20.79 -42.16
CA GLU A 878 -3.41 -21.32 -42.34
C GLU A 878 -4.23 -21.22 -41.05
N LEU A 879 -3.68 -21.63 -39.91
CA LEU A 879 -4.33 -21.53 -38.60
C LEU A 879 -4.58 -20.07 -38.17
N ALA A 880 -3.67 -19.15 -38.50
CA ALA A 880 -3.85 -17.72 -38.27
C ALA A 880 -5.05 -17.16 -39.06
N ASN A 881 -5.23 -17.61 -40.30
CA ASN A 881 -6.34 -17.19 -41.17
C ASN A 881 -7.69 -17.78 -40.72
N VAL A 882 -7.70 -19.03 -40.23
CA VAL A 882 -8.90 -19.63 -39.62
C VAL A 882 -9.35 -18.86 -38.38
N ASN A 883 -8.41 -18.44 -37.52
CA ASN A 883 -8.74 -17.60 -36.35
C ASN A 883 -9.28 -16.21 -36.74
N ARG A 884 -8.76 -15.58 -37.80
CA ARG A 884 -9.31 -14.29 -38.28
C ARG A 884 -10.73 -14.42 -38.85
N GLY A 885 -11.01 -15.50 -39.57
CA GLY A 885 -12.35 -15.76 -40.13
C GLY A 885 -13.45 -16.01 -39.08
N PHE A 886 -13.06 -16.34 -37.84
CA PHE A 886 -13.97 -16.52 -36.71
C PHE A 886 -14.32 -15.21 -35.97
N PHE A 887 -13.51 -14.15 -36.09
CA PHE A 887 -13.77 -12.84 -35.46
C PHE A 887 -14.45 -11.84 -36.42
N SER A 888 -14.59 -12.16 -37.70
CA SER A 888 -15.27 -11.32 -38.71
C SER A 888 -16.66 -11.84 -39.10
N ARG A 889 -17.31 -12.65 -38.26
CA ARG A 889 -18.69 -13.14 -38.46
C ARG A 889 -19.54 -12.98 -37.22
#